data_AF-A0A2D6A413-F1
#
_entry.id   AF-A0A2D6A413-F1
#
_cell.length_a   1.000
_cell.length_b   1.000
_cell.length_c   1.000
_cell.angle_alpha   90.00
_cell.angle_beta   90.00
_cell.angle_gamma   90.00
#
_symmetry.space_group_name_H-M   'P 1'
#
loop_
_entity.id
_entity.type
_entity.pdbx_description
1 polymer ?
#
loop_
_entity_poly.entity_id
_entity_poly.type
_entity_poly.pdbx_seq_one_letter_code
_entity_poly.pdbx_strand_id
1 'polypeptide(L)'
;MFNHLIQLLRARRAFRAGRLEAALSLLEDPLVRDDRRAQQLKRKVFGAMLTRVSKRIEACHLTSAERDLELLRRLDPDLPRCDELAARLAVVRRTTHEQSEHEEQLRRGFETALEEGRLHEARQLLVGLEGRIDDATIEALRTKLGERRLAASEVLRQVRDHLDGGREREAREGMERARRLCADSMAFRDRLLGLSAAWAKERWDQVQSALAAGCTLDAARALADWWDSEPDSEDLQEARDLLVCVADRLAAQARGLAEKGHFDQAMQLVCQAPPVVSKINALRRVREQLEQIDTLLASKDEDPRIRLQGLTRLRAETAWKKLDLHLEELHRLADELEASLKRAREALSGGDTQGGKELLDQLLTRWPGCEEARAALEGLLADQRERAQQLEAARAALRDGLLLEAQRHLFRLVNGGYGSEEARSLLRDVERLRGKVSREVARLAARLAAGIDPDEVLAHVVKLRRSQSDSPELADLEAAALRRRKTEEREQAVRASLEARDPAQCLQALRDWVADGGEGGIAAEERRRLVALGSDIDAVLRREIARGYPAFVREIANGLRTWQSNLEIDLEPLLATAKDRIAKARDLAERGLEALDAKRSSQADALLEEAREIARDEPRVLRLAHRLKSVERDRRELERAFELADSDRVAARDRLASMGPTPRPLGSLVLEVRDRIERSGHLEDGCILEVEEAGEFLLFTDDRICVGNATGRNFPHVPVLARIKPHHATLVRSVSFHGGVNDHIESVNGNRVTVNGGDPRTSLKHGDKLLLGDVLPLTYLRPCPRSASVLMRIEKGFESRGSTRILWIKQGGKDGRVLIGRGKEVHIRVRETEPELYLWSPGRGALHVSFAGAGEIDGISFTGDRPLAPGATVACGSIRFRVRPF
;
A
#
# COMPACT_ATOMS: atom_id res chain seq x y z
N MET A 1 61.58 -9.53 -66.93
CA MET A 1 62.42 -8.80 -65.95
C MET A 1 61.99 -7.36 -65.67
N PHE A 2 61.66 -6.53 -66.68
CA PHE A 2 61.35 -5.10 -66.45
C PHE A 2 60.06 -4.82 -65.64
N ASN A 3 58.99 -5.61 -65.83
CA ASN A 3 57.70 -5.38 -65.16
C ASN A 3 57.79 -5.46 -63.63
N HIS A 4 58.64 -6.35 -63.11
CA HIS A 4 58.90 -6.51 -61.67
C HIS A 4 59.51 -5.23 -61.06
N LEU A 5 60.52 -4.64 -61.72
CA LEU A 5 61.16 -3.41 -61.27
C LEU A 5 60.19 -2.22 -61.27
N ILE A 6 59.33 -2.14 -62.30
CA ILE A 6 58.32 -1.09 -62.43
C ILE A 6 57.31 -1.16 -61.29
N GLN A 7 56.79 -2.35 -60.95
CA GLN A 7 55.86 -2.51 -59.83
C GLN A 7 56.50 -2.15 -58.49
N LEU A 8 57.75 -2.56 -58.24
CA LEU A 8 58.47 -2.17 -57.02
C LEU A 8 58.70 -0.65 -56.93
N LEU A 9 59.00 0.02 -58.05
CA LEU A 9 59.13 1.48 -58.10
C LEU A 9 57.78 2.18 -57.85
N ARG A 10 56.68 1.67 -58.40
CA ARG A 10 55.31 2.16 -58.14
C ARG A 10 54.94 2.01 -56.67
N ALA A 11 55.22 0.85 -56.06
CA ALA A 11 55.00 0.62 -54.64
C ALA A 11 55.81 1.59 -53.76
N ARG A 12 57.10 1.82 -54.07
CA ARG A 12 57.93 2.82 -53.36
C ARG A 12 57.38 4.23 -53.51
N ARG A 13 56.89 4.60 -54.70
CA ARG A 13 56.29 5.92 -54.95
C ARG A 13 54.99 6.09 -54.17
N ALA A 14 54.14 5.06 -54.11
CA ALA A 14 52.92 5.07 -53.31
C ALA A 14 53.23 5.21 -51.80
N PHE A 15 54.21 4.46 -51.29
CA PHE A 15 54.65 4.54 -49.90
C PHE A 15 55.17 5.94 -49.53
N ARG A 16 56.04 6.55 -50.36
CA ARG A 16 56.54 7.92 -50.14
C ARG A 16 55.42 8.97 -50.17
N ALA A 17 54.37 8.74 -50.95
CA ALA A 17 53.21 9.61 -51.01
C ALA A 17 52.21 9.39 -49.85
N GLY A 18 52.53 8.55 -48.85
CA GLY A 18 51.64 8.25 -47.73
C GLY A 18 50.41 7.40 -48.10
N ARG A 19 50.35 6.88 -49.34
CA ARG A 19 49.26 6.00 -49.82
C ARG A 19 49.58 4.55 -49.45
N LEU A 20 49.47 4.24 -48.16
CA LEU A 20 49.92 2.97 -47.57
C LEU A 20 49.16 1.76 -48.12
N GLU A 21 47.85 1.89 -48.34
CA GLU A 21 46.98 0.86 -48.88
C GLU A 21 47.34 0.53 -50.34
N ALA A 22 47.55 1.57 -51.15
CA ALA A 22 47.98 1.41 -52.53
C ALA A 22 49.39 0.81 -52.63
N ALA A 23 50.30 1.18 -51.71
CA ALA A 23 51.62 0.60 -51.63
C ALA A 23 51.57 -0.89 -51.27
N LEU A 24 50.68 -1.30 -50.36
CA LEU A 24 50.48 -2.71 -50.00
C LEU A 24 49.86 -3.52 -51.14
N SER A 25 48.80 -3.03 -51.77
CA SER A 25 48.17 -3.70 -52.91
C SER A 25 49.17 -3.98 -54.05
N LEU A 26 50.08 -3.04 -54.33
CA LEU A 26 51.14 -3.22 -55.32
C LEU A 26 52.22 -4.23 -54.88
N LEU A 27 52.43 -4.43 -53.58
CA LEU A 27 53.38 -5.40 -53.03
C LEU A 27 52.82 -6.82 -52.93
N GLU A 28 51.50 -6.98 -53.02
CA GLU A 28 50.83 -8.27 -53.07
C GLU A 28 50.70 -8.84 -54.49
N ASP A 29 51.03 -8.05 -55.51
CA ASP A 29 51.04 -8.50 -56.91
C ASP A 29 51.96 -9.73 -57.04
N PRO A 30 51.47 -10.85 -57.62
CA PRO A 30 52.24 -12.09 -57.78
C PRO A 30 53.60 -11.89 -58.43
N LEU A 31 53.78 -10.83 -59.23
CA LEU A 31 55.04 -10.54 -59.90
C LEU A 31 56.16 -10.11 -58.95
N VAL A 32 55.83 -9.46 -57.82
CA VAL A 32 56.81 -8.89 -56.86
C VAL A 32 56.78 -9.53 -55.48
N ARG A 33 55.75 -10.33 -55.17
CA ARG A 33 55.48 -10.86 -53.83
C ARG A 33 56.70 -11.55 -53.21
N ASP A 34 57.45 -12.31 -54.00
CA ASP A 34 58.58 -13.12 -53.51
C ASP A 34 59.93 -12.39 -53.55
N ASP A 35 59.99 -11.15 -54.03
CA ASP A 35 61.23 -10.38 -54.08
C ASP A 35 61.65 -9.85 -52.70
N ARG A 36 62.93 -10.03 -52.36
CA ARG A 36 63.50 -9.60 -51.06
C ARG A 36 63.32 -8.10 -50.79
N ARG A 37 63.43 -7.25 -51.82
CA ARG A 37 63.24 -5.80 -51.70
C ARG A 37 61.77 -5.44 -51.53
N ALA A 38 60.86 -6.20 -52.15
CA ALA A 38 59.42 -6.06 -51.93
C ALA A 38 59.05 -6.42 -50.47
N GLN A 39 59.58 -7.53 -49.95
CA GLN A 39 59.42 -7.94 -48.55
C GLN A 39 59.96 -6.90 -47.55
N GLN A 40 61.13 -6.32 -47.83
CA GLN A 40 61.67 -5.21 -47.02
C GLN A 40 60.76 -3.97 -47.06
N LEU A 41 60.20 -3.62 -48.22
CA LEU A 41 59.28 -2.50 -48.33
C LEU A 41 57.96 -2.80 -47.61
N LYS A 42 57.41 -4.02 -47.73
CA LYS A 42 56.20 -4.48 -47.03
C LYS A 42 56.32 -4.27 -45.52
N ARG A 43 57.44 -4.68 -44.91
CA ARG A 43 57.74 -4.42 -43.47
C ARG A 43 57.72 -2.93 -43.12
N LYS A 44 58.24 -2.06 -43.99
CA LYS A 44 58.19 -0.59 -43.77
C LYS A 44 56.77 -0.04 -43.87
N VAL A 45 55.97 -0.52 -44.82
CA VAL A 45 54.56 -0.11 -44.94
C VAL A 45 53.75 -0.55 -43.73
N PHE A 46 53.94 -1.78 -43.26
CA PHE A 46 53.34 -2.26 -42.01
C PHE A 46 53.70 -1.42 -40.80
N GLY A 47 54.98 -1.07 -40.64
CA GLY A 47 55.41 -0.17 -39.57
C GLY A 47 54.68 1.18 -39.60
N ALA A 48 54.54 1.80 -40.79
CA ALA A 48 53.84 3.07 -40.95
C ALA A 48 52.33 2.96 -40.66
N MET A 49 51.68 1.85 -41.06
CA MET A 49 50.28 1.61 -40.74
C MET A 49 50.05 1.39 -39.24
N LEU A 50 50.92 0.63 -38.55
CA LEU A 50 50.84 0.45 -37.10
C LEU A 50 50.96 1.80 -36.36
N THR A 51 51.85 2.69 -36.81
CA THR A 51 51.93 4.07 -36.27
C THR A 51 50.65 4.85 -36.52
N ARG A 52 50.04 4.72 -37.71
CA ARG A 52 48.77 5.38 -38.05
C ARG A 52 47.62 4.88 -37.17
N VAL A 53 47.54 3.57 -36.93
CA VAL A 53 46.59 2.95 -35.99
C VAL A 53 46.76 3.56 -34.60
N SER A 54 47.97 3.58 -34.04
CA SER A 54 48.22 4.16 -32.71
C SER A 54 47.75 5.62 -32.61
N LYS A 55 48.11 6.44 -33.61
CA LYS A 55 47.67 7.84 -33.67
C LYS A 55 46.15 7.98 -33.76
N ARG A 56 45.48 7.09 -34.49
CA ARG A 56 44.02 7.06 -34.59
C ARG A 56 43.37 6.63 -33.27
N ILE A 57 43.95 5.68 -32.54
CA ILE A 57 43.48 5.31 -31.19
C ILE A 57 43.62 6.50 -30.25
N GLU A 58 44.76 7.20 -30.27
CA GLU A 58 45.02 8.40 -29.44
C GLU A 58 44.08 9.57 -29.76
N ALA A 59 43.70 9.71 -31.03
CA ALA A 59 42.71 10.70 -31.47
C ALA A 59 41.25 10.22 -31.33
N CYS A 60 40.99 9.08 -30.68
CA CYS A 60 39.67 8.45 -30.56
C CYS A 60 38.95 8.17 -31.90
N HIS A 61 39.69 8.03 -33.01
CA HIS A 61 39.17 7.65 -34.32
C HIS A 61 39.04 6.11 -34.44
N LEU A 62 38.28 5.50 -33.52
CA LEU A 62 38.29 4.05 -33.26
C LEU A 62 37.90 3.21 -34.48
N THR A 63 36.87 3.60 -35.24
CA THR A 63 36.45 2.88 -36.47
C THR A 63 37.53 2.89 -37.56
N SER A 64 38.27 3.99 -37.66
CA SER A 64 39.36 4.11 -38.63
C SER A 64 40.61 3.34 -38.18
N ALA A 65 40.85 3.23 -36.87
CA ALA A 65 41.91 2.39 -36.31
C ALA A 65 41.60 0.89 -36.50
N GLU A 66 40.33 0.50 -36.31
CA GLU A 66 39.87 -0.87 -36.50
C GLU A 66 40.02 -1.34 -37.94
N ARG A 67 39.58 -0.54 -38.93
CA ARG A 67 39.75 -0.85 -40.36
C ARG A 67 41.21 -1.04 -40.75
N ASP A 68 42.10 -0.21 -40.21
CA ASP A 68 43.53 -0.32 -40.46
C ASP A 68 44.12 -1.59 -39.83
N LEU A 69 43.68 -1.97 -38.62
CA LEU A 69 44.09 -3.20 -37.94
C LEU A 69 43.58 -4.46 -38.63
N GLU A 70 42.33 -4.45 -39.08
CA GLU A 70 41.72 -5.55 -39.83
C GLU A 70 42.46 -5.77 -41.16
N LEU A 71 42.79 -4.68 -41.88
CA LEU A 71 43.62 -4.75 -43.07
C LEU A 71 44.99 -5.34 -42.76
N LEU A 72 45.67 -4.91 -41.68
CA LEU A 72 46.98 -5.48 -41.29
C LEU A 72 46.89 -6.98 -40.94
N ARG A 73 45.89 -7.40 -40.17
CA ARG A 73 45.66 -8.81 -39.79
C ARG A 73 45.37 -9.71 -40.99
N ARG A 74 44.62 -9.21 -41.98
CA ARG A 74 44.35 -9.95 -43.22
C ARG A 74 45.62 -10.19 -44.04
N LEU A 75 46.55 -9.24 -44.01
CA LEU A 75 47.78 -9.28 -44.82
C LEU A 75 48.94 -10.02 -44.13
N ASP A 76 48.93 -10.07 -42.80
CA ASP A 76 49.91 -10.77 -41.95
C ASP A 76 49.29 -11.09 -40.58
N PRO A 77 48.72 -12.30 -40.41
CA PRO A 77 48.08 -12.72 -39.17
C PRO A 77 49.03 -12.78 -37.95
N ASP A 78 50.32 -13.03 -38.21
CA ASP A 78 51.31 -13.30 -37.15
C ASP A 78 52.03 -12.03 -36.66
N LEU A 79 51.59 -10.84 -37.06
CA LEU A 79 52.23 -9.57 -36.71
C LEU A 79 51.97 -9.21 -35.23
N PRO A 80 52.91 -9.38 -34.28
CA PRO A 80 52.60 -9.38 -32.83
C PRO A 80 52.06 -8.03 -32.32
N ARG A 81 52.44 -6.92 -32.97
CA ARG A 81 51.96 -5.58 -32.63
C ARG A 81 50.50 -5.32 -32.98
N CYS A 82 49.90 -6.11 -33.88
CA CYS A 82 48.48 -6.00 -34.20
C CYS A 82 47.63 -6.37 -32.99
N ASP A 83 48.02 -7.39 -32.22
CA ASP A 83 47.26 -7.83 -31.06
C ASP A 83 47.38 -6.87 -29.89
N GLU A 84 48.57 -6.29 -29.66
CA GLU A 84 48.77 -5.22 -28.68
C GLU A 84 47.87 -4.00 -28.98
N LEU A 85 47.87 -3.51 -30.22
CA LEU A 85 47.05 -2.37 -30.63
C LEU A 85 45.56 -2.70 -30.65
N ALA A 86 45.17 -3.93 -30.97
CA ALA A 86 43.79 -4.38 -30.88
C ALA A 86 43.30 -4.45 -29.43
N ALA A 87 44.14 -4.92 -28.50
CA ALA A 87 43.84 -4.90 -27.07
C ALA A 87 43.69 -3.46 -26.57
N ARG A 88 44.62 -2.55 -26.95
CA ARG A 88 44.53 -1.12 -26.62
C ARG A 88 43.27 -0.46 -27.20
N LEU A 89 42.93 -0.75 -28.47
CA LEU A 89 41.70 -0.29 -29.11
C LEU A 89 40.46 -0.78 -28.37
N ALA A 90 40.43 -2.05 -27.95
CA ALA A 90 39.33 -2.63 -27.20
C ALA A 90 39.15 -1.95 -25.82
N VAL A 91 40.24 -1.65 -25.12
CA VAL A 91 40.21 -0.90 -23.86
C VAL A 91 39.66 0.51 -24.08
N VAL A 92 40.19 1.27 -25.04
CA VAL A 92 39.71 2.64 -25.34
C VAL A 92 38.25 2.63 -25.80
N ARG A 93 37.83 1.63 -26.59
CA ARG A 93 36.44 1.46 -26.99
C ARG A 93 35.53 1.20 -25.79
N ARG A 94 35.93 0.31 -24.88
CA ARG A 94 35.17 0.02 -23.67
C ARG A 94 35.03 1.27 -22.80
N THR A 95 36.12 1.99 -22.55
CA THR A 95 36.06 3.21 -21.73
C THR A 95 35.23 4.32 -22.39
N THR A 96 35.33 4.49 -23.70
CA THR A 96 34.51 5.47 -24.45
C THR A 96 33.02 5.09 -24.41
N HIS A 97 32.72 3.79 -24.51
CA HIS A 97 31.36 3.28 -24.42
C HIS A 97 30.78 3.45 -23.01
N GLU A 98 31.52 3.08 -21.97
CA GLU A 98 31.13 3.29 -20.56
C GLU A 98 30.90 4.78 -20.25
N GLN A 99 31.73 5.68 -20.77
CA GLN A 99 31.53 7.12 -20.66
C GLN A 99 30.25 7.57 -21.36
N SER A 100 30.01 7.12 -22.60
CA SER A 100 28.79 7.44 -23.35
C SER A 100 27.53 6.89 -22.68
N GLU A 101 27.55 5.68 -22.11
CA GLU A 101 26.43 5.10 -21.37
C GLU A 101 26.16 5.89 -20.09
N HIS A 102 27.21 6.29 -19.37
CA HIS A 102 27.08 7.09 -18.16
C HIS A 102 26.54 8.50 -18.46
N GLU A 103 26.99 9.14 -19.54
CA GLU A 103 26.44 10.41 -20.04
C GLU A 103 24.96 10.27 -20.42
N GLU A 104 24.59 9.20 -21.13
CA GLU A 104 23.19 8.95 -21.47
C GLU A 104 22.33 8.69 -20.23
N GLN A 105 22.85 7.95 -19.25
CA GLN A 105 22.18 7.71 -17.98
C GLN A 105 21.93 9.01 -17.21
N LEU A 106 22.95 9.88 -17.10
CA LEU A 106 22.82 11.19 -16.46
C LEU A 106 21.81 12.08 -17.20
N ARG A 107 21.81 12.04 -18.54
CA ARG A 107 20.84 12.79 -19.37
C ARG A 107 19.42 12.27 -19.19
N ARG A 108 19.20 10.95 -19.17
CA ARG A 108 17.88 10.35 -18.89
C ARG A 108 17.43 10.70 -17.48
N GLY A 109 18.32 10.61 -16.49
CA GLY A 109 18.05 11.03 -15.12
C GLY A 109 17.63 12.50 -15.04
N PHE A 110 18.32 13.39 -15.78
CA PHE A 110 17.97 14.80 -15.88
C PHE A 110 16.55 15.00 -16.42
N GLU A 111 16.21 14.32 -17.52
CA GLU A 111 14.87 14.42 -18.13
C GLU A 111 13.77 13.92 -17.18
N THR A 112 13.98 12.77 -16.54
CA THR A 112 13.04 12.20 -15.57
C THR A 112 12.86 13.12 -14.36
N ALA A 113 13.97 13.61 -13.77
CA ALA A 113 13.92 14.55 -12.66
C ALA A 113 13.18 15.83 -13.05
N LEU A 114 13.35 16.34 -14.27
CA LEU A 114 12.65 17.52 -14.76
C LEU A 114 11.13 17.28 -14.95
N GLU A 115 10.74 16.11 -15.46
CA GLU A 115 9.35 15.69 -15.63
C GLU A 115 8.63 15.59 -14.29
N GLU A 116 9.28 14.98 -13.30
CA GLU A 116 8.78 14.76 -11.93
C GLU A 116 8.85 16.02 -11.05
N GLY A 117 9.34 17.15 -11.59
CA GLY A 117 9.46 18.41 -10.87
C GLY A 117 10.60 18.42 -9.84
N ARG A 118 11.55 17.49 -9.91
CA ARG A 118 12.75 17.45 -9.09
C ARG A 118 13.85 18.35 -9.67
N LEU A 119 13.65 19.66 -9.60
CA LEU A 119 14.49 20.68 -10.21
C LEU A 119 15.87 20.84 -9.55
N HIS A 120 16.02 20.49 -8.27
CA HIS A 120 17.32 20.48 -7.60
C HIS A 120 18.16 19.29 -8.07
N GLU A 121 17.57 18.10 -8.10
CA GLU A 121 18.21 16.90 -8.65
C GLU A 121 18.57 17.09 -10.13
N ALA A 122 17.66 17.61 -10.95
CA ALA A 122 17.95 17.93 -12.35
C ALA A 122 19.14 18.89 -12.48
N ARG A 123 19.28 19.88 -11.59
CA ARG A 123 20.46 20.77 -11.57
C ARG A 123 21.75 20.00 -11.24
N GLN A 124 21.72 19.11 -10.25
CA GLN A 124 22.90 18.31 -9.88
C GLN A 124 23.33 17.38 -11.02
N LEU A 125 22.37 16.72 -11.67
CA LEU A 125 22.62 15.86 -12.83
C LEU A 125 23.20 16.65 -14.01
N LEU A 126 22.74 17.89 -14.22
CA LEU A 126 23.29 18.79 -15.24
C LEU A 126 24.75 19.16 -14.96
N VAL A 127 25.11 19.46 -13.70
CA VAL A 127 26.52 19.69 -13.32
C VAL A 127 27.38 18.45 -13.58
N GLY A 128 26.83 17.25 -13.37
CA GLY A 128 27.50 15.99 -13.70
C GLY A 128 27.77 15.77 -15.19
N LEU A 129 27.07 16.49 -16.08
CA LEU A 129 27.26 16.45 -17.54
C LEU A 129 28.25 17.52 -18.04
N GLU A 130 28.52 18.56 -17.26
CA GLU A 130 29.43 19.65 -17.66
C GLU A 130 30.84 19.12 -17.91
N GLY A 131 31.41 19.45 -19.07
CA GLY A 131 32.74 18.97 -19.51
C GLY A 131 32.75 17.52 -20.02
N ARG A 132 31.61 16.82 -20.04
CA ARG A 132 31.48 15.47 -20.62
C ARG A 132 30.82 15.47 -21.98
N ILE A 133 29.81 16.33 -22.16
CA ILE A 133 29.12 16.53 -23.45
C ILE A 133 29.43 17.92 -24.02
N ASP A 134 29.02 18.17 -25.26
CA ASP A 134 29.25 19.44 -25.94
C ASP A 134 28.47 20.60 -25.29
N ASP A 135 29.06 21.80 -25.33
CA ASP A 135 28.51 23.01 -24.70
C ASP A 135 27.12 23.37 -25.23
N ALA A 136 26.81 23.08 -26.50
CA ALA A 136 25.51 23.39 -27.07
C ALA A 136 24.40 22.51 -26.47
N THR A 137 24.69 21.22 -26.21
CA THR A 137 23.76 20.33 -25.50
C THR A 137 23.57 20.77 -24.05
N ILE A 138 24.64 21.18 -23.35
CA ILE A 138 24.52 21.73 -21.98
C ILE A 138 23.63 22.98 -21.96
N GLU A 139 23.82 23.91 -22.89
CA GLU A 139 22.99 25.12 -22.98
C GLU A 139 21.51 24.80 -23.29
N ALA A 140 21.23 23.78 -24.12
CA ALA A 140 19.87 23.32 -24.36
C ALA A 140 19.21 22.74 -23.09
N LEU A 141 19.93 21.95 -22.29
CA LEU A 141 19.43 21.41 -21.02
C LEU A 141 19.26 22.52 -19.95
N ARG A 142 20.18 23.50 -19.90
CA ARG A 142 20.04 24.70 -19.06
C ARG A 142 18.78 25.49 -19.41
N THR A 143 18.51 25.65 -20.71
CA THR A 143 17.31 26.33 -21.21
C THR A 143 16.04 25.61 -20.75
N LYS A 144 15.96 24.27 -20.92
CA LYS A 144 14.81 23.47 -20.45
C LYS A 144 14.58 23.59 -18.94
N LEU A 145 15.65 23.52 -18.14
CA LEU A 145 15.57 23.70 -16.69
C LEU A 145 15.07 25.12 -16.34
N GLY A 146 15.55 26.13 -17.07
CA GLY A 146 15.10 27.52 -16.96
C GLY A 146 13.62 27.70 -17.29
N GLU A 147 13.14 27.14 -18.41
CA GLU A 147 11.74 27.16 -18.81
C GLU A 147 10.83 26.50 -17.77
N ARG A 148 11.25 25.35 -17.21
CA ARG A 148 10.49 24.66 -16.15
C ARG A 148 10.40 25.50 -14.88
N ARG A 149 11.49 26.15 -14.47
CA ARG A 149 11.51 27.09 -13.33
C ARG A 149 10.64 28.32 -13.57
N LEU A 150 10.65 28.85 -14.79
CA LEU A 150 9.80 29.96 -15.20
C LEU A 150 8.33 29.56 -15.12
N ALA A 151 7.97 28.39 -15.68
CA ALA A 151 6.61 27.86 -15.63
C ALA A 151 6.13 27.62 -14.18
N ALA A 152 6.99 27.06 -13.31
CA ALA A 152 6.66 26.89 -11.90
C ALA A 152 6.43 28.25 -11.21
N SER A 153 7.28 29.24 -11.48
CA SER A 153 7.15 30.60 -10.94
C SER A 153 5.90 31.30 -11.43
N GLU A 154 5.55 31.11 -12.71
CA GLU A 154 4.35 31.65 -13.32
C GLU A 154 3.08 31.02 -12.74
N VAL A 155 3.09 29.71 -12.47
CA VAL A 155 1.98 29.06 -11.76
C VAL A 155 1.87 29.58 -10.34
N LEU A 156 2.96 29.81 -9.59
CA LEU A 156 2.87 30.46 -8.27
C LEU A 156 2.32 31.88 -8.36
N ARG A 157 2.68 32.63 -9.41
CA ARG A 157 2.13 33.96 -9.67
C ARG A 157 0.63 33.89 -9.93
N GLN A 158 0.19 32.92 -10.74
CA GLN A 158 -1.23 32.66 -10.98
C GLN A 158 -1.96 32.24 -9.71
N VAL A 159 -1.37 31.35 -8.88
CA VAL A 159 -1.92 30.98 -7.58
C VAL A 159 -2.13 32.22 -6.73
N ARG A 160 -1.14 33.11 -6.67
CA ARG A 160 -1.26 34.39 -5.98
C ARG A 160 -2.38 35.26 -6.58
N ASP A 161 -2.42 35.43 -7.89
CA ASP A 161 -3.49 36.20 -8.58
C ASP A 161 -4.88 35.57 -8.39
N HIS A 162 -4.96 34.25 -8.17
CA HIS A 162 -6.20 33.52 -7.88
C HIS A 162 -6.61 33.71 -6.42
N LEU A 163 -5.67 33.62 -5.48
CA LEU A 163 -5.90 33.92 -4.07
C LEU A 163 -6.35 35.38 -3.90
N ASP A 164 -5.59 36.34 -4.46
CA ASP A 164 -5.91 37.78 -4.44
C ASP A 164 -7.27 38.09 -5.11
N GLY A 165 -7.75 37.20 -6.00
CA GLY A 165 -9.02 37.32 -6.71
C GLY A 165 -10.17 36.46 -6.17
N GLY A 166 -10.00 35.77 -5.03
CA GLY A 166 -11.02 34.90 -4.44
C GLY A 166 -11.39 33.65 -5.28
N ARG A 167 -10.53 33.25 -6.22
CA ARG A 167 -10.71 32.07 -7.10
C ARG A 167 -10.04 30.85 -6.49
N GLU A 168 -10.61 30.39 -5.39
CA GLU A 168 -10.01 29.41 -4.48
C GLU A 168 -9.77 28.04 -5.13
N ARG A 169 -10.71 27.60 -5.97
CA ARG A 169 -10.57 26.32 -6.69
C ARG A 169 -9.39 26.36 -7.66
N GLU A 170 -9.28 27.43 -8.43
CA GLU A 170 -8.19 27.64 -9.38
C GLU A 170 -6.85 27.85 -8.67
N ALA A 171 -6.85 28.51 -7.49
CA ALA A 171 -5.67 28.61 -6.65
C ALA A 171 -5.20 27.22 -6.18
N ARG A 172 -6.12 26.34 -5.75
CA ARG A 172 -5.80 24.96 -5.34
C ARG A 172 -5.25 24.11 -6.49
N GLU A 173 -5.95 24.12 -7.63
CA GLU A 173 -5.47 23.43 -8.84
C GLU A 173 -4.10 23.97 -9.28
N GLY A 174 -3.88 25.28 -9.14
CA GLY A 174 -2.61 25.94 -9.34
C GLY A 174 -1.53 25.50 -8.34
N MET A 175 -1.84 25.37 -7.05
CA MET A 175 -0.91 24.89 -6.02
C MET A 175 -0.50 23.43 -6.27
N GLU A 176 -1.44 22.57 -6.64
CA GLU A 176 -1.13 21.18 -7.02
C GLU A 176 -0.27 21.12 -8.28
N ARG A 177 -0.59 21.94 -9.29
CA ARG A 177 0.22 22.07 -10.50
C ARG A 177 1.63 22.57 -10.17
N ALA A 178 1.75 23.57 -9.31
CA ALA A 178 3.01 24.10 -8.80
C ALA A 178 3.85 23.01 -8.09
N ARG A 179 3.23 22.19 -7.22
CA ARG A 179 3.89 21.04 -6.56
C ARG A 179 4.41 20.03 -7.58
N ARG A 180 3.65 19.70 -8.63
CA ARG A 180 4.11 18.79 -9.72
C ARG A 180 5.24 19.38 -10.57
N LEU A 181 5.28 20.71 -10.71
CA LEU A 181 6.33 21.39 -11.47
C LEU A 181 7.64 21.50 -10.67
N CYS A 182 7.58 21.44 -9.33
CA CYS A 182 8.68 21.80 -8.46
C CYS A 182 8.60 21.15 -7.07
N ALA A 183 8.73 19.82 -7.02
CA ALA A 183 8.55 19.00 -5.81
C ALA A 183 9.71 19.09 -4.81
N ASP A 184 10.95 19.31 -5.27
CA ASP A 184 12.17 19.21 -4.45
C ASP A 184 12.84 20.56 -4.13
N SER A 185 12.30 21.67 -4.65
CA SER A 185 12.92 22.98 -4.45
C SER A 185 12.49 23.60 -3.12
N MET A 186 13.42 23.67 -2.16
CA MET A 186 13.22 24.35 -0.87
C MET A 186 12.65 25.76 -1.03
N ALA A 187 13.27 26.61 -1.86
CA ALA A 187 12.79 27.99 -2.06
C ALA A 187 11.37 28.07 -2.66
N PHE A 188 10.97 27.06 -3.44
CA PHE A 188 9.63 26.97 -3.99
C PHE A 188 8.63 26.48 -2.94
N ARG A 189 9.04 25.47 -2.16
CA ARG A 189 8.30 25.00 -0.99
C ARG A 189 8.06 26.15 -0.02
N ASP A 190 9.08 26.96 0.29
CA ASP A 190 8.95 28.13 1.17
C ASP A 190 7.97 29.17 0.62
N ARG A 191 7.96 29.41 -0.70
CA ARG A 191 6.97 30.30 -1.33
C ARG A 191 5.56 29.71 -1.32
N LEU A 192 5.43 28.41 -1.57
CA LEU A 192 4.14 27.72 -1.56
C LEU A 192 3.59 27.62 -0.13
N LEU A 193 4.45 27.39 0.86
CA LEU A 193 4.14 27.51 2.29
C LEU A 193 3.80 28.96 2.64
N GLY A 194 4.50 29.96 2.10
CA GLY A 194 4.14 31.36 2.30
C GLY A 194 2.77 31.72 1.71
N LEU A 195 2.41 31.17 0.55
CA LEU A 195 1.08 31.34 -0.06
C LEU A 195 -0.01 30.57 0.68
N SER A 196 0.27 29.34 1.10
CA SER A 196 -0.64 28.54 1.94
C SER A 196 -0.83 29.21 3.30
N ALA A 197 0.22 29.72 3.94
CA ALA A 197 0.13 30.49 5.18
C ALA A 197 -0.59 31.83 4.99
N ALA A 198 -0.40 32.53 3.87
CA ALA A 198 -1.16 33.75 3.56
C ALA A 198 -2.65 33.45 3.34
N TRP A 199 -2.96 32.34 2.66
CA TRP A 199 -4.32 31.88 2.46
C TRP A 199 -4.97 31.40 3.76
N ALA A 200 -4.27 30.59 4.55
CA ALA A 200 -4.67 30.16 5.88
C ALA A 200 -4.88 31.38 6.79
N LYS A 201 -4.03 32.41 6.70
CA LYS A 201 -4.21 33.68 7.40
C LYS A 201 -5.45 34.42 6.93
N GLU A 202 -5.74 34.47 5.63
CA GLU A 202 -6.97 35.09 5.12
C GLU A 202 -8.21 34.34 5.62
N ARG A 203 -8.19 33.01 5.59
CA ARG A 203 -9.27 32.17 6.15
C ARG A 203 -9.41 32.36 7.65
N TRP A 204 -8.29 32.42 8.34
CA TRP A 204 -8.22 32.77 9.75
C TRP A 204 -8.86 34.14 9.98
N ASP A 205 -8.51 35.15 9.19
CA ASP A 205 -9.06 36.50 9.27
C ASP A 205 -10.56 36.51 8.90
N GLN A 206 -11.03 35.69 7.97
CA GLN A 206 -12.46 35.50 7.65
C GLN A 206 -13.21 34.88 8.84
N VAL A 207 -12.66 33.82 9.43
CA VAL A 207 -13.21 33.17 10.63
C VAL A 207 -13.21 34.17 11.78
N GLN A 208 -12.10 34.88 12.03
CA GLN A 208 -11.98 35.91 13.06
C GLN A 208 -12.89 37.10 12.81
N SER A 209 -13.08 37.54 11.56
CA SER A 209 -13.98 38.63 11.19
C SER A 209 -15.43 38.24 11.41
N ALA A 210 -15.83 37.03 10.99
CA ALA A 210 -17.15 36.49 11.29
C ALA A 210 -17.36 36.36 12.81
N LEU A 211 -16.34 35.90 13.54
CA LEU A 211 -16.33 35.86 15.01
C LEU A 211 -16.43 37.26 15.64
N ALA A 212 -15.77 38.27 15.08
CA ALA A 212 -15.79 39.66 15.55
C ALA A 212 -17.12 40.36 15.25
N ALA A 213 -17.75 40.02 14.12
CA ALA A 213 -19.08 40.47 13.73
C ALA A 213 -20.21 39.78 14.52
N GLY A 214 -19.88 38.75 15.32
CA GLY A 214 -20.86 37.95 16.06
C GLY A 214 -21.60 36.91 15.22
N CYS A 215 -21.20 36.72 13.96
CA CYS A 215 -21.73 35.75 13.00
C CYS A 215 -21.10 34.37 13.21
N THR A 216 -21.29 33.77 14.39
CA THR A 216 -20.59 32.53 14.78
C THR A 216 -20.95 31.33 13.89
N LEU A 217 -22.16 31.28 13.32
CA LEU A 217 -22.54 30.22 12.37
C LEU A 217 -21.79 30.36 11.04
N ASP A 218 -21.59 31.59 10.57
CA ASP A 218 -20.81 31.84 9.35
C ASP A 218 -19.32 31.57 9.59
N ALA A 219 -18.80 31.85 10.79
CA ALA A 219 -17.47 31.43 11.21
C ALA A 219 -17.31 29.90 11.21
N ALA A 220 -18.34 29.17 11.65
CA ALA A 220 -18.34 27.70 11.64
C ALA A 220 -18.38 27.12 10.23
N ARG A 221 -19.11 27.76 9.31
CA ARG A 221 -19.15 27.40 7.89
C ARG A 221 -17.81 27.69 7.21
N ALA A 222 -17.28 28.90 7.37
CA ALA A 222 -15.97 29.29 6.83
C ALA A 222 -14.84 28.38 7.34
N LEU A 223 -14.91 27.94 8.61
CA LEU A 223 -13.95 27.00 9.17
C LEU A 223 -14.11 25.58 8.63
N ALA A 224 -15.34 25.12 8.39
CA ALA A 224 -15.59 23.82 7.75
C ALA A 224 -15.13 23.82 6.29
N ASP A 225 -15.41 24.90 5.55
CA ASP A 225 -14.95 25.09 4.17
C ASP A 225 -13.41 25.13 4.11
N TRP A 226 -12.76 25.79 5.08
CA TRP A 226 -11.31 25.76 5.22
C TRP A 226 -10.79 24.33 5.46
N TRP A 227 -11.40 23.58 6.39
CA TRP A 227 -11.02 22.21 6.73
C TRP A 227 -11.13 21.24 5.54
N ASP A 228 -12.18 21.35 4.72
CA ASP A 228 -12.37 20.51 3.53
C ASP A 228 -11.45 20.93 2.35
N SER A 229 -10.97 22.17 2.37
CA SER A 229 -10.11 22.71 1.32
C SER A 229 -8.63 22.30 1.41
N GLU A 230 -8.13 21.88 2.58
CA GLU A 230 -6.70 21.61 2.79
C GLU A 230 -6.42 20.44 3.78
N PRO A 231 -6.72 19.17 3.39
CA PRO A 231 -6.69 18.02 4.31
C PRO A 231 -5.29 17.60 4.80
N ASP A 232 -4.22 18.07 4.14
CA ASP A 232 -2.84 17.60 4.36
C ASP A 232 -1.91 18.66 4.97
N SER A 233 -2.42 19.81 5.44
CA SER A 233 -1.54 20.84 6.01
C SER A 233 -1.11 20.46 7.44
N GLU A 234 0.19 20.52 7.71
CA GLU A 234 0.74 20.39 9.09
C GLU A 234 0.29 21.55 10.00
N ASP A 235 -0.30 22.62 9.43
CA ASP A 235 -0.85 23.80 10.11
C ASP A 235 -2.25 23.58 10.73
N LEU A 236 -2.74 22.34 10.77
CA LEU A 236 -4.05 21.96 11.34
C LEU A 236 -4.21 22.23 12.84
N GLN A 237 -3.18 22.63 13.58
CA GLN A 237 -3.30 22.85 15.02
C GLN A 237 -4.05 24.16 15.36
N GLU A 238 -3.74 25.27 14.69
CA GLU A 238 -4.44 26.55 14.89
C GLU A 238 -5.90 26.47 14.43
N ALA A 239 -6.15 25.77 13.31
CA ALA A 239 -7.50 25.48 12.82
C ALA A 239 -8.31 24.65 13.83
N ARG A 240 -7.69 23.67 14.51
CA ARG A 240 -8.32 22.89 15.59
C ARG A 240 -8.67 23.76 16.79
N ASP A 241 -7.78 24.66 17.19
CA ASP A 241 -8.02 25.56 18.32
C ASP A 241 -9.16 26.54 18.01
N LEU A 242 -9.24 27.05 16.77
CA LEU A 242 -10.39 27.81 16.29
C LEU A 242 -11.69 27.00 16.28
N LEU A 243 -11.61 25.73 15.91
CA LEU A 243 -12.76 24.85 15.83
C LEU A 243 -13.38 24.66 17.22
N VAL A 244 -12.54 24.55 18.24
CA VAL A 244 -12.98 24.59 19.64
C VAL A 244 -13.60 25.96 19.99
N CYS A 245 -12.93 27.07 19.65
CA CYS A 245 -13.41 28.42 19.95
C CYS A 245 -14.77 28.75 19.30
N VAL A 246 -14.94 28.40 18.03
CA VAL A 246 -16.18 28.60 17.27
C VAL A 246 -17.31 27.73 17.84
N ALA A 247 -17.02 26.48 18.19
CA ALA A 247 -17.97 25.60 18.84
C ALA A 247 -18.40 26.13 20.22
N ASP A 248 -17.46 26.66 21.02
CA ASP A 248 -17.74 27.27 22.32
C ASP A 248 -18.62 28.51 22.20
N ARG A 249 -18.38 29.36 21.19
CA ARG A 249 -19.21 30.55 20.94
C ARG A 249 -20.60 30.18 20.41
N LEU A 250 -20.73 29.17 19.54
CA LEU A 250 -22.04 28.67 19.10
C LEU A 250 -22.82 28.09 20.28
N ALA A 251 -22.13 27.35 21.15
CA ALA A 251 -22.69 26.83 22.39
C ALA A 251 -23.15 27.99 23.30
N ALA A 252 -22.37 29.08 23.42
CA ALA A 252 -22.76 30.27 24.17
C ALA A 252 -23.96 31.01 23.56
N GLN A 253 -24.04 31.14 22.24
CA GLN A 253 -25.20 31.75 21.55
C GLN A 253 -26.47 30.92 21.72
N ALA A 254 -26.37 29.60 21.56
CA ALA A 254 -27.47 28.68 21.80
C ALA A 254 -27.94 28.75 23.27
N ARG A 255 -27.00 28.81 24.24
CA ARG A 255 -27.32 29.08 25.65
C ARG A 255 -28.03 30.41 25.83
N GLY A 256 -27.58 31.49 25.19
CA GLY A 256 -28.22 32.80 25.29
C GLY A 256 -29.64 32.86 24.69
N LEU A 257 -29.91 32.12 23.61
CA LEU A 257 -31.26 31.95 23.06
C LEU A 257 -32.15 31.15 24.03
N ALA A 258 -31.61 30.09 24.61
CA ALA A 258 -32.30 29.28 25.61
C ALA A 258 -32.56 30.04 26.92
N GLU A 259 -31.64 30.91 27.37
CA GLU A 259 -31.84 31.84 28.50
C GLU A 259 -33.03 32.78 28.27
N LYS A 260 -33.25 33.19 27.01
CA LYS A 260 -34.38 34.02 26.59
C LYS A 260 -35.67 33.22 26.34
N GLY A 261 -35.62 31.88 26.45
CA GLY A 261 -36.75 30.97 26.30
C GLY A 261 -37.04 30.58 24.86
N HIS A 262 -36.13 30.85 23.93
CA HIS A 262 -36.26 30.47 22.52
C HIS A 262 -35.61 29.10 22.26
N PHE A 263 -36.09 28.05 22.94
CA PHE A 263 -35.48 26.71 22.89
C PHE A 263 -35.46 26.12 21.47
N ASP A 264 -36.52 26.29 20.68
CA ASP A 264 -36.57 25.83 19.29
C ASP A 264 -35.52 26.51 18.41
N GLN A 265 -35.31 27.82 18.60
CA GLN A 265 -34.30 28.58 17.87
C GLN A 265 -32.88 28.20 18.31
N ALA A 266 -32.68 27.93 19.61
CA ALA A 266 -31.42 27.41 20.12
C ALA A 266 -31.11 26.02 19.54
N MET A 267 -32.11 25.14 19.43
CA MET A 267 -31.97 23.83 18.81
C MET A 267 -31.66 23.94 17.32
N GLN A 268 -32.40 24.78 16.59
CA GLN A 268 -32.18 25.03 15.17
C GLN A 268 -30.75 25.55 14.90
N LEU A 269 -30.25 26.47 15.74
CA LEU A 269 -28.87 26.98 15.64
C LEU A 269 -27.82 25.88 15.79
N VAL A 270 -28.01 24.98 16.77
CA VAL A 270 -27.11 23.85 17.01
C VAL A 270 -27.16 22.81 15.87
N CYS A 271 -28.34 22.55 15.31
CA CYS A 271 -28.51 21.64 14.18
C CYS A 271 -27.97 22.18 12.85
N GLN A 272 -27.87 23.50 12.69
CA GLN A 272 -27.31 24.14 11.49
C GLN A 272 -25.77 24.15 11.47
N ALA A 273 -25.12 23.83 12.59
CA ALA A 273 -23.66 23.76 12.67
C ALA A 273 -23.12 22.63 11.78
N PRO A 274 -22.05 22.86 10.99
CA PRO A 274 -21.43 21.83 10.15
C PRO A 274 -20.97 20.60 10.96
N PRO A 275 -20.95 19.39 10.37
CA PRO A 275 -20.64 18.14 11.08
C PRO A 275 -19.29 18.10 11.80
N VAL A 276 -18.30 18.81 11.27
CA VAL A 276 -16.95 18.93 11.86
C VAL A 276 -17.00 19.71 13.18
N VAL A 277 -17.85 20.75 13.26
CA VAL A 277 -18.02 21.59 14.46
C VAL A 277 -19.01 20.96 15.45
N SER A 278 -20.05 20.27 14.96
CA SER A 278 -21.08 19.64 15.80
C SER A 278 -20.57 18.52 16.71
N LYS A 279 -19.40 17.94 16.40
CA LYS A 279 -18.78 16.86 17.18
C LYS A 279 -18.03 17.35 18.43
N ILE A 280 -17.83 18.66 18.57
CA ILE A 280 -17.13 19.23 19.72
C ILE A 280 -17.98 19.20 20.97
N ASN A 281 -17.36 18.80 22.08
CA ASN A 281 -18.01 18.51 23.36
C ASN A 281 -18.92 19.65 23.87
N ALA A 282 -18.51 20.91 23.69
CA ALA A 282 -19.27 22.06 24.18
C ALA A 282 -20.63 22.21 23.48
N LEU A 283 -20.63 22.13 22.14
CA LEU A 283 -21.85 22.25 21.33
C LEU A 283 -22.73 21.00 21.46
N ARG A 284 -22.10 19.82 21.54
CA ARG A 284 -22.79 18.55 21.81
C ARG A 284 -23.53 18.58 23.15
N ARG A 285 -22.90 19.08 24.21
CA ARG A 285 -23.54 19.20 25.53
C ARG A 285 -24.75 20.13 25.53
N VAL A 286 -24.68 21.26 24.83
CA VAL A 286 -25.83 22.18 24.71
C VAL A 286 -26.98 21.52 23.93
N ARG A 287 -26.65 20.76 22.88
CA ARG A 287 -27.64 19.96 22.14
C ARG A 287 -28.37 18.98 23.05
N GLU A 288 -27.62 18.17 23.79
CA GLU A 288 -28.17 17.16 24.72
C GLU A 288 -29.08 17.81 25.77
N GLN A 289 -28.67 18.98 26.30
CA GLN A 289 -29.49 19.75 27.25
C GLN A 289 -30.80 20.26 26.64
N LEU A 290 -30.77 20.76 25.40
CA LEU A 290 -31.97 21.22 24.70
C LEU A 290 -32.90 20.06 24.34
N GLU A 291 -32.37 18.91 23.93
CA GLU A 291 -33.16 17.68 23.65
C GLU A 291 -33.84 17.18 24.93
N GLN A 292 -33.17 17.25 26.07
CA GLN A 292 -33.75 16.90 27.37
C GLN A 292 -34.88 17.85 27.79
N ILE A 293 -34.73 19.16 27.57
CA ILE A 293 -35.80 20.13 27.86
C ILE A 293 -37.01 19.88 26.97
N ASP A 294 -36.81 19.67 25.67
CA ASP A 294 -37.91 19.37 24.73
C ASP A 294 -38.67 18.12 25.16
N THR A 295 -37.94 17.06 25.52
CA THR A 295 -38.50 15.81 26.04
C THR A 295 -39.35 16.05 27.30
N LEU A 296 -38.82 16.78 28.29
CA LEU A 296 -39.50 17.06 29.55
C LEU A 296 -40.71 18.00 29.41
N LEU A 297 -40.70 18.89 28.41
CA LEU A 297 -41.84 19.76 28.13
C LEU A 297 -42.94 19.02 27.34
N ALA A 298 -42.56 18.10 26.46
CA ALA A 298 -43.47 17.27 25.68
C ALA A 298 -44.17 16.15 26.50
N SER A 299 -43.54 15.66 27.57
CA SER A 299 -44.02 14.51 28.37
C SER A 299 -45.20 14.84 29.31
N LYS A 300 -46.39 15.11 28.76
CA LYS A 300 -47.59 15.47 29.55
C LYS A 300 -48.10 14.36 30.50
N ASP A 301 -47.78 13.10 30.23
CA ASP A 301 -48.27 11.94 30.97
C ASP A 301 -47.37 11.51 32.16
N GLU A 302 -46.19 12.13 32.29
CA GLU A 302 -45.23 11.86 33.37
C GLU A 302 -45.61 12.58 34.68
N ASP A 303 -45.13 12.05 35.82
CA ASP A 303 -45.33 12.66 37.14
C ASP A 303 -44.81 14.12 37.11
N PRO A 304 -45.68 15.11 37.40
CA PRO A 304 -45.30 16.52 37.39
C PRO A 304 -44.14 16.84 38.32
N ARG A 305 -43.89 16.07 39.38
CA ARG A 305 -42.74 16.24 40.29
C ARG A 305 -41.43 15.79 39.66
N ILE A 306 -41.43 14.71 38.88
CA ILE A 306 -40.23 14.23 38.17
C ILE A 306 -39.85 15.24 37.09
N ARG A 307 -40.85 15.72 36.34
CA ARG A 307 -40.66 16.79 35.36
C ARG A 307 -40.16 18.06 36.03
N LEU A 308 -40.75 18.41 37.18
CA LEU A 308 -40.32 19.55 37.98
C LEU A 308 -38.87 19.39 38.45
N GLN A 309 -38.47 18.22 38.95
CA GLN A 309 -37.11 17.95 39.40
C GLN A 309 -36.12 17.97 38.23
N GLY A 310 -36.47 17.35 37.11
CA GLY A 310 -35.65 17.32 35.88
C GLY A 310 -35.43 18.73 35.33
N LEU A 311 -36.50 19.53 35.23
CA LEU A 311 -36.42 20.93 34.82
C LEU A 311 -35.73 21.80 35.88
N THR A 312 -35.87 21.52 37.17
CA THR A 312 -35.16 22.24 38.25
C THR A 312 -33.66 21.94 38.21
N ARG A 313 -33.28 20.70 37.94
CA ARG A 313 -31.89 20.28 37.75
C ARG A 313 -31.30 20.94 36.51
N LEU A 314 -32.00 20.87 35.37
CA LEU A 314 -31.59 21.56 34.15
C LEU A 314 -31.50 23.07 34.38
N ARG A 315 -32.43 23.65 35.14
CA ARG A 315 -32.42 25.05 35.55
C ARG A 315 -31.21 25.41 36.42
N ALA A 316 -30.76 24.51 37.29
CA ALA A 316 -29.57 24.68 38.10
C ALA A 316 -28.28 24.52 37.27
N GLU A 317 -28.24 23.56 36.35
CA GLU A 317 -27.09 23.29 35.48
C GLU A 317 -26.90 24.36 34.38
N THR A 318 -28.00 24.94 33.90
CA THR A 318 -27.99 25.89 32.77
C THR A 318 -28.21 27.34 33.17
N ALA A 319 -28.78 27.60 34.35
CA ALA A 319 -29.21 28.93 34.82
C ALA A 319 -30.29 29.63 33.96
N TRP A 320 -31.03 28.90 33.11
CA TRP A 320 -32.01 29.48 32.17
C TRP A 320 -33.32 29.91 32.84
N LYS A 321 -33.42 31.20 33.23
CA LYS A 321 -34.57 31.80 33.93
C LYS A 321 -35.93 31.58 33.28
N LYS A 322 -36.00 31.41 31.96
CA LYS A 322 -37.28 31.21 31.26
C LYS A 322 -37.92 29.85 31.54
N LEU A 323 -37.16 28.90 32.09
CA LEU A 323 -37.74 27.69 32.65
C LEU A 323 -38.56 27.98 33.91
N ASP A 324 -38.37 29.12 34.58
CA ASP A 324 -39.09 29.45 35.83
C ASP A 324 -40.62 29.51 35.60
N LEU A 325 -41.09 29.95 34.43
CA LEU A 325 -42.52 29.92 34.07
C LEU A 325 -43.08 28.49 33.95
N HIS A 326 -42.31 27.57 33.36
CA HIS A 326 -42.68 26.16 33.28
C HIS A 326 -42.56 25.47 34.64
N LEU A 327 -41.59 25.88 35.45
CA LEU A 327 -41.43 25.41 36.82
C LEU A 327 -42.58 25.88 37.70
N GLU A 328 -43.08 27.11 37.57
CA GLU A 328 -44.26 27.59 38.30
C GLU A 328 -45.52 26.79 37.94
N GLU A 329 -45.74 26.52 36.63
CA GLU A 329 -46.85 25.68 36.19
C GLU A 329 -46.73 24.25 36.73
N LEU A 330 -45.53 23.67 36.70
CA LEU A 330 -45.26 22.34 37.23
C LEU A 330 -45.32 22.27 38.76
N HIS A 331 -44.95 23.34 39.48
CA HIS A 331 -45.14 23.43 40.92
C HIS A 331 -46.63 23.38 41.26
N ARG A 332 -47.47 24.14 40.56
CA ARG A 332 -48.93 24.06 40.76
C ARG A 332 -49.47 22.65 40.51
N LEU A 333 -49.02 21.99 39.44
CA LEU A 333 -49.43 20.61 39.15
C LEU A 333 -48.90 19.60 40.18
N ALA A 334 -47.70 19.82 40.71
CA ALA A 334 -47.12 19.02 41.78
C ALA A 334 -47.89 19.21 43.11
N ASP A 335 -48.29 20.44 43.44
CA ASP A 335 -49.09 20.74 44.62
C ASP A 335 -50.50 20.10 44.52
N GLU A 336 -51.12 20.16 43.34
CA GLU A 336 -52.39 19.47 43.06
C GLU A 336 -52.25 17.94 43.22
N LEU A 337 -51.15 17.37 42.75
CA LEU A 337 -50.82 15.97 42.91
C LEU A 337 -50.63 15.61 44.39
N GLU A 338 -49.85 16.38 45.15
CA GLU A 338 -49.61 16.16 46.58
C GLU A 338 -50.88 16.28 47.41
N ALA A 339 -51.72 17.28 47.14
CA ALA A 339 -53.02 17.43 47.82
C ALA A 339 -53.97 16.26 47.54
N SER A 340 -53.86 15.64 46.37
CA SER A 340 -54.65 14.46 46.00
C SER A 340 -54.09 13.19 46.65
N LEU A 341 -52.76 13.03 46.67
CA LEU A 341 -52.08 11.94 47.37
C LEU A 341 -52.32 11.99 48.88
N LYS A 342 -52.33 13.18 49.48
CA LYS A 342 -52.62 13.38 50.90
C LYS A 342 -54.03 12.92 51.27
N ARG A 343 -55.04 13.25 50.46
CA ARG A 343 -56.42 12.78 50.65
C ARG A 343 -56.53 11.25 50.58
N ALA A 344 -55.82 10.63 49.63
CA ALA A 344 -55.75 9.17 49.55
C ALA A 344 -55.09 8.55 50.80
N ARG A 345 -53.99 9.12 51.29
CA ARG A 345 -53.31 8.67 52.52
C ARG A 345 -54.17 8.81 53.76
N GLU A 346 -54.91 9.91 53.90
CA GLU A 346 -55.81 10.15 55.03
C GLU A 346 -56.91 9.07 55.09
N ALA A 347 -57.52 8.72 53.95
CA ALA A 347 -58.49 7.62 53.85
C ALA A 347 -57.89 6.26 54.26
N LEU A 348 -56.67 5.96 53.79
CA LEU A 348 -55.97 4.71 54.14
C LEU A 348 -55.60 4.65 55.63
N SER A 349 -55.15 5.75 56.21
CA SER A 349 -54.80 5.83 57.64
C SER A 349 -56.01 5.72 58.57
N GLY A 350 -57.20 6.12 58.09
CA GLY A 350 -58.48 5.95 58.78
C GLY A 350 -59.02 4.51 58.75
N GLY A 351 -58.31 3.57 58.12
CA GLY A 351 -58.71 2.16 58.00
C GLY A 351 -59.67 1.87 56.83
N ASP A 352 -60.05 2.91 56.07
CA ASP A 352 -60.87 2.77 54.85
C ASP A 352 -59.98 2.43 53.64
N THR A 353 -59.57 1.16 53.61
CA THR A 353 -58.68 0.62 52.57
C THR A 353 -59.32 0.63 51.17
N GLN A 354 -60.65 0.57 51.08
CA GLN A 354 -61.38 0.60 49.81
C GLN A 354 -61.52 2.03 49.28
N GLY A 355 -61.88 3.00 50.13
CA GLY A 355 -61.98 4.41 49.75
C GLY A 355 -60.63 5.02 49.34
N GLY A 356 -59.55 4.65 50.02
CA GLY A 356 -58.21 5.09 49.60
C GLY A 356 -57.73 4.47 48.29
N LYS A 357 -58.20 3.28 47.92
CA LYS A 357 -57.91 2.63 46.63
C LYS A 357 -58.51 3.41 45.45
N GLU A 358 -59.78 3.78 45.55
CA GLU A 358 -60.51 4.51 44.49
C GLU A 358 -59.90 5.90 44.23
N LEU A 359 -59.43 6.57 45.27
CA LEU A 359 -58.73 7.86 45.16
C LEU A 359 -57.38 7.74 44.45
N LEU A 360 -56.66 6.63 44.64
CA LEU A 360 -55.37 6.37 43.96
C LEU A 360 -55.56 6.01 42.48
N ASP A 361 -56.62 5.27 42.13
CA ASP A 361 -56.95 4.94 40.73
C ASP A 361 -57.35 6.20 39.91
N GLN A 362 -58.11 7.13 40.51
CA GLN A 362 -58.42 8.42 39.89
C GLN A 362 -57.16 9.27 39.64
N LEU A 363 -56.21 9.21 40.57
CA LEU A 363 -54.92 9.88 40.48
C LEU A 363 -54.08 9.36 39.31
N LEU A 364 -54.02 8.03 39.16
CA LEU A 364 -53.29 7.37 38.07
C LEU A 364 -53.95 7.52 36.71
N THR A 365 -55.25 7.80 36.65
CA THR A 365 -55.94 8.12 35.39
C THR A 365 -55.52 9.51 34.87
N ARG A 366 -55.34 10.47 35.78
CA ARG A 366 -54.95 11.86 35.43
C ARG A 366 -53.44 12.02 35.24
N TRP A 367 -52.63 11.28 36.00
CA TRP A 367 -51.17 11.24 35.85
C TRP A 367 -50.69 9.79 35.88
N PRO A 368 -50.70 9.10 34.72
CA PRO A 368 -50.34 7.68 34.63
C PRO A 368 -48.93 7.36 35.12
N GLY A 369 -48.01 8.33 35.05
CA GLY A 369 -46.64 8.20 35.51
C GLY A 369 -46.39 8.43 37.00
N CYS A 370 -47.41 8.69 37.83
CA CYS A 370 -47.22 8.95 39.27
C CYS A 370 -46.88 7.68 40.06
N GLU A 371 -45.59 7.35 40.11
CA GLU A 371 -45.06 6.15 40.77
C GLU A 371 -45.39 6.08 42.26
N GLU A 372 -45.60 7.20 42.96
CA GLU A 372 -45.97 7.14 44.39
C GLU A 372 -47.44 6.75 44.60
N ALA A 373 -48.34 7.21 43.73
CA ALA A 373 -49.73 6.77 43.75
C ALA A 373 -49.81 5.29 43.37
N ARG A 374 -49.02 4.87 42.38
CA ARG A 374 -48.86 3.47 41.99
C ARG A 374 -48.27 2.66 43.14
N ALA A 375 -47.22 3.13 43.81
CA ALA A 375 -46.57 2.47 44.94
C ALA A 375 -47.42 2.48 46.22
N ALA A 376 -48.32 3.44 46.43
CA ALA A 376 -49.27 3.42 47.54
C ALA A 376 -50.42 2.45 47.28
N LEU A 377 -50.90 2.36 46.03
CA LEU A 377 -51.91 1.42 45.60
C LEU A 377 -51.36 0.00 45.60
N GLU A 378 -50.18 -0.17 45.00
CA GLU A 378 -49.37 -1.37 45.07
C GLU A 378 -48.92 -1.64 46.49
N GLY A 379 -48.71 -0.63 47.34
CA GLY A 379 -48.33 -0.71 48.75
C GLY A 379 -49.46 -1.17 49.65
N LEU A 380 -50.70 -0.87 49.30
CA LEU A 380 -51.89 -1.39 49.97
C LEU A 380 -52.16 -2.84 49.56
N LEU A 381 -52.03 -3.11 48.26
CA LEU A 381 -52.07 -4.46 47.71
C LEU A 381 -50.84 -5.26 48.16
N ALA A 382 -49.71 -4.59 48.37
CA ALA A 382 -48.47 -5.13 48.88
C ALA A 382 -48.64 -5.36 50.35
N ASP A 383 -49.01 -4.46 51.26
CA ASP A 383 -49.15 -4.75 52.71
C ASP A 383 -50.06 -5.97 52.98
N GLN A 384 -51.13 -6.14 52.19
CA GLN A 384 -51.94 -7.38 52.19
C GLN A 384 -51.20 -8.59 51.60
N ARG A 385 -50.51 -8.42 50.47
CA ARG A 385 -49.57 -9.40 49.92
C ARG A 385 -48.27 -9.51 50.73
N GLU A 386 -47.93 -8.65 51.68
CA GLU A 386 -46.64 -8.37 52.35
C GLU A 386 -46.74 -8.88 53.75
N ARG A 387 -47.90 -8.90 54.39
CA ARG A 387 -48.09 -9.79 55.54
C ARG A 387 -48.13 -11.24 55.08
N ALA A 388 -48.76 -11.51 53.94
CA ALA A 388 -48.70 -12.81 53.29
C ALA A 388 -47.28 -13.13 52.77
N GLN A 389 -46.61 -12.17 52.13
CA GLN A 389 -45.24 -12.26 51.59
C GLN A 389 -44.20 -12.10 52.68
N GLN A 390 -44.44 -11.54 53.86
CA GLN A 390 -43.48 -11.48 54.98
C GLN A 390 -43.59 -12.76 55.77
N LEU A 391 -44.76 -13.41 55.81
CA LEU A 391 -44.83 -14.79 56.24
C LEU A 391 -44.15 -15.68 55.19
N GLU A 392 -44.41 -15.44 53.90
CA GLU A 392 -43.73 -16.12 52.79
C GLU A 392 -42.26 -15.72 52.61
N ALA A 393 -41.81 -14.57 53.11
CA ALA A 393 -40.45 -14.00 52.99
C ALA A 393 -39.70 -14.12 54.30
N ALA A 394 -40.36 -14.30 55.42
CA ALA A 394 -39.75 -15.00 56.53
C ALA A 394 -39.45 -16.43 56.11
N ARG A 395 -40.39 -17.11 55.43
CA ARG A 395 -40.12 -18.42 54.81
C ARG A 395 -39.12 -18.34 53.67
N ALA A 396 -39.13 -17.27 52.85
CA ALA A 396 -38.19 -17.10 51.76
C ALA A 396 -36.81 -16.77 52.34
N ALA A 397 -36.66 -15.78 53.21
CA ALA A 397 -35.42 -15.51 53.95
C ALA A 397 -34.91 -16.74 54.72
N LEU A 398 -35.78 -17.59 55.29
CA LEU A 398 -35.37 -18.90 55.83
C LEU A 398 -34.90 -19.87 54.74
N ARG A 399 -35.60 -19.95 53.60
CA ARG A 399 -35.21 -20.75 52.43
C ARG A 399 -33.94 -20.22 51.75
N ASP A 400 -33.69 -18.92 51.86
CA ASP A 400 -32.57 -18.17 51.27
C ASP A 400 -31.41 -18.02 52.27
N GLY A 401 -31.65 -18.43 53.52
CA GLY A 401 -30.67 -18.43 54.60
C GLY A 401 -30.27 -17.06 55.11
N LEU A 402 -31.12 -16.05 55.11
CA LEU A 402 -30.88 -14.77 55.80
C LEU A 402 -31.39 -14.87 57.24
N LEU A 403 -30.66 -15.55 58.13
CA LEU A 403 -31.21 -15.94 59.43
C LEU A 403 -31.42 -14.78 60.39
N LEU A 404 -30.58 -13.74 60.41
CA LEU A 404 -30.85 -12.56 61.23
C LEU A 404 -32.07 -11.80 60.69
N GLU A 405 -32.23 -11.76 59.38
CA GLU A 405 -33.34 -11.07 58.72
C GLU A 405 -34.66 -11.84 58.84
N ALA A 406 -34.67 -13.15 58.60
CA ALA A 406 -35.81 -14.03 58.85
C ALA A 406 -36.24 -13.97 60.32
N GLN A 407 -35.29 -13.96 61.27
CA GLN A 407 -35.58 -13.76 62.69
C GLN A 407 -36.26 -12.40 62.92
N ARG A 408 -35.76 -11.33 62.28
CA ARG A 408 -36.36 -9.98 62.35
C ARG A 408 -37.77 -9.92 61.76
N HIS A 409 -38.02 -10.54 60.60
CA HIS A 409 -39.34 -10.59 59.96
C HIS A 409 -40.35 -11.40 60.77
N LEU A 410 -39.95 -12.57 61.26
CA LEU A 410 -40.78 -13.42 62.10
C LEU A 410 -41.14 -12.73 63.42
N PHE A 411 -40.20 -12.02 64.06
CA PHE A 411 -40.49 -11.24 65.28
C PHE A 411 -41.55 -10.14 65.07
N ARG A 412 -41.67 -9.58 63.86
CA ARG A 412 -42.64 -8.52 63.55
C ARG A 412 -44.07 -9.07 63.35
N LEU A 413 -44.20 -10.30 62.88
CA LEU A 413 -45.50 -10.97 62.60
C LEU A 413 -46.16 -11.60 63.83
N VAL A 414 -45.45 -11.67 64.96
CA VAL A 414 -45.86 -12.38 66.19
C VAL A 414 -46.98 -11.65 66.95
N ASN A 415 -47.19 -10.37 66.67
CA ASN A 415 -48.14 -9.48 67.35
C ASN A 415 -49.41 -9.22 66.52
N GLY A 416 -50.28 -10.25 66.41
CA GLY A 416 -51.70 -10.13 66.02
C GLY A 416 -52.01 -9.87 64.53
N GLY A 417 -52.94 -10.65 63.99
CA GLY A 417 -53.38 -10.56 62.59
C GLY A 417 -53.33 -11.92 61.88
N TYR A 418 -53.69 -11.95 60.60
CA TYR A 418 -53.68 -13.17 59.78
C TYR A 418 -52.25 -13.73 59.64
N GLY A 419 -51.95 -14.92 60.18
CA GLY A 419 -50.64 -15.62 60.04
C GLY A 419 -49.72 -15.66 61.28
N SER A 420 -50.10 -15.12 62.44
CA SER A 420 -49.19 -14.92 63.59
C SER A 420 -48.74 -16.19 64.35
N GLU A 421 -49.50 -17.28 64.30
CA GLU A 421 -49.12 -18.54 64.98
C GLU A 421 -47.97 -19.27 64.26
N GLU A 422 -47.97 -19.24 62.93
CA GLU A 422 -46.97 -19.90 62.11
C GLU A 422 -45.60 -19.21 62.20
N ALA A 423 -45.59 -17.88 62.34
CA ALA A 423 -44.38 -17.10 62.55
C ALA A 423 -43.64 -17.48 63.85
N ARG A 424 -44.34 -17.87 64.92
CA ARG A 424 -43.72 -18.29 66.20
C ARG A 424 -43.01 -19.64 66.11
N SER A 425 -43.45 -20.55 65.24
CA SER A 425 -42.82 -21.85 65.06
C SER A 425 -41.47 -21.71 64.33
N LEU A 426 -41.47 -20.98 63.22
CA LEU A 426 -40.28 -20.77 62.37
C LEU A 426 -39.15 -20.03 63.10
N LEU A 427 -39.47 -19.16 64.06
CA LEU A 427 -38.48 -18.39 64.82
C LEU A 427 -37.55 -19.28 65.65
N ARG A 428 -38.06 -20.39 66.19
CA ARG A 428 -37.27 -21.35 67.00
C ARG A 428 -36.25 -22.14 66.15
N ASP A 429 -36.59 -22.42 64.90
CA ASP A 429 -35.69 -23.13 63.97
C ASP A 429 -34.53 -22.24 63.50
N VAL A 430 -34.78 -20.94 63.31
CA VAL A 430 -33.77 -19.94 62.92
C VAL A 430 -32.65 -19.83 63.97
N GLU A 431 -33.00 -19.78 65.25
CA GLU A 431 -32.01 -19.64 66.34
C GLU A 431 -31.06 -20.84 66.45
N ARG A 432 -31.58 -22.05 66.22
CA ARG A 432 -30.78 -23.28 66.20
C ARG A 432 -29.78 -23.29 65.02
N LEU A 433 -30.17 -22.80 63.86
CA LEU A 433 -29.32 -22.75 62.66
C LEU A 433 -28.17 -21.74 62.80
N ARG A 434 -28.42 -20.56 63.38
CA ARG A 434 -27.38 -19.54 63.62
C ARG A 434 -26.24 -20.03 64.50
N GLY A 435 -26.56 -20.77 65.58
CA GLY A 435 -25.56 -21.38 66.46
C GLY A 435 -24.71 -22.48 65.80
N LYS A 436 -25.18 -23.04 64.67
CA LYS A 436 -24.39 -23.98 63.87
C LYS A 436 -23.45 -23.25 62.92
N VAL A 437 -23.92 -22.19 62.24
CA VAL A 437 -23.10 -21.42 61.29
C VAL A 437 -21.90 -20.75 61.99
N SER A 438 -22.11 -20.10 63.14
CA SER A 438 -21.03 -19.42 63.87
C SER A 438 -19.86 -20.35 64.23
N ARG A 439 -20.14 -21.61 64.61
CA ARG A 439 -19.10 -22.62 64.88
C ARG A 439 -18.32 -23.03 63.63
N GLU A 440 -18.99 -23.13 62.48
CA GLU A 440 -18.34 -23.43 61.21
C GLU A 440 -17.51 -22.25 60.69
N VAL A 441 -17.93 -20.99 60.91
CA VAL A 441 -17.12 -19.81 60.56
C VAL A 441 -15.78 -19.81 61.31
N ALA A 442 -15.80 -20.04 62.62
CA ALA A 442 -14.59 -20.13 63.43
C ALA A 442 -13.66 -21.27 62.95
N ARG A 443 -14.24 -22.41 62.56
CA ARG A 443 -13.49 -23.54 61.99
C ARG A 443 -12.87 -23.18 60.64
N LEU A 444 -13.60 -22.51 59.75
CA LEU A 444 -13.10 -22.08 58.44
C LEU A 444 -12.02 -21.01 58.53
N ALA A 445 -12.13 -20.08 59.48
CA ALA A 445 -11.07 -19.11 59.76
C ALA A 445 -9.76 -19.80 60.19
N ALA A 446 -9.85 -20.80 61.09
CA ALA A 446 -8.70 -21.61 61.48
C ALA A 446 -8.13 -22.43 60.29
N ARG A 447 -8.99 -22.96 59.42
CA ARG A 447 -8.60 -23.66 58.19
C ARG A 447 -7.88 -22.74 57.18
N LEU A 448 -8.39 -21.53 56.97
CA LEU A 448 -7.75 -20.53 56.11
C LEU A 448 -6.36 -20.14 56.65
N ALA A 449 -6.23 -20.00 57.97
CA ALA A 449 -4.93 -19.77 58.61
C ALA A 449 -3.98 -20.98 58.49
N ALA A 450 -4.51 -22.21 58.48
CA ALA A 450 -3.75 -23.43 58.24
C ALA A 450 -3.37 -23.66 56.77
N GLY A 451 -3.76 -22.75 55.86
CA GLY A 451 -3.30 -22.74 54.48
C GLY A 451 -4.25 -23.37 53.45
N ILE A 452 -5.52 -23.57 53.79
CA ILE A 452 -6.50 -24.10 52.85
C ILE A 452 -6.81 -23.08 51.73
N ASP A 453 -7.11 -23.62 50.55
CA ASP A 453 -7.49 -22.88 49.35
C ASP A 453 -8.57 -21.82 49.68
N PRO A 454 -8.31 -20.52 49.43
CA PRO A 454 -9.25 -19.46 49.70
C PRO A 454 -10.54 -19.59 48.88
N ASP A 455 -10.53 -20.20 47.70
CA ASP A 455 -11.76 -20.43 46.93
C ASP A 455 -12.61 -21.55 47.54
N GLU A 456 -12.02 -22.57 48.18
CA GLU A 456 -12.79 -23.55 48.97
C GLU A 456 -13.42 -22.89 50.20
N VAL A 457 -12.68 -22.00 50.85
CA VAL A 457 -13.18 -21.21 51.98
C VAL A 457 -14.26 -20.25 51.51
N LEU A 458 -14.09 -19.55 50.40
CA LEU A 458 -15.10 -18.66 49.81
C LEU A 458 -16.33 -19.44 49.35
N ALA A 459 -16.18 -20.62 48.75
CA ALA A 459 -17.29 -21.49 48.39
C ALA A 459 -18.04 -22.01 49.62
N HIS A 460 -17.33 -22.34 50.70
CA HIS A 460 -17.96 -22.67 51.98
C HIS A 460 -18.60 -21.46 52.65
N VAL A 461 -18.00 -20.27 52.56
CA VAL A 461 -18.60 -19.01 52.98
C VAL A 461 -19.86 -18.75 52.18
N VAL A 462 -19.90 -19.04 50.86
CA VAL A 462 -21.10 -18.95 50.03
C VAL A 462 -22.15 -19.98 50.45
N LYS A 463 -21.77 -21.23 50.76
CA LYS A 463 -22.70 -22.25 51.29
C LYS A 463 -23.24 -21.89 52.66
N LEU A 464 -22.38 -21.39 53.53
CA LEU A 464 -22.76 -20.87 54.84
C LEU A 464 -23.60 -19.61 54.68
N ARG A 465 -23.39 -18.78 53.65
CA ARG A 465 -24.26 -17.65 53.31
C ARG A 465 -25.64 -18.09 52.81
N ARG A 466 -25.76 -19.25 52.16
CA ARG A 466 -27.07 -19.87 51.88
C ARG A 466 -27.77 -20.38 53.13
N SER A 467 -27.03 -20.54 54.23
CA SER A 467 -27.59 -20.89 55.53
C SER A 467 -27.75 -19.67 56.44
N GLN A 468 -26.87 -18.66 56.34
CA GLN A 468 -26.83 -17.39 57.08
C GLN A 468 -26.03 -16.33 56.28
N SER A 469 -26.67 -15.59 55.37
CA SER A 469 -26.00 -14.64 54.47
C SER A 469 -25.55 -13.34 55.14
N ASP A 470 -26.10 -13.05 56.30
CA ASP A 470 -26.07 -11.76 56.99
C ASP A 470 -25.12 -11.70 58.21
N SER A 471 -24.17 -12.63 58.33
CA SER A 471 -23.17 -12.63 59.41
C SER A 471 -21.96 -11.71 59.08
N PRO A 472 -21.58 -10.77 59.98
CA PRO A 472 -20.38 -9.94 59.81
C PRO A 472 -19.08 -10.75 59.92
N GLU A 473 -19.06 -11.83 60.71
CA GLU A 473 -17.90 -12.71 60.83
C GLU A 473 -17.61 -13.46 59.52
N LEU A 474 -18.64 -13.74 58.72
CA LEU A 474 -18.47 -14.25 57.36
C LEU A 474 -17.84 -13.20 56.44
N ALA A 475 -18.17 -11.92 56.61
CA ALA A 475 -17.61 -10.83 55.80
C ALA A 475 -16.12 -10.59 56.12
N ASP A 476 -15.72 -10.66 57.39
CA ASP A 476 -14.31 -10.58 57.78
C ASP A 476 -13.50 -11.77 57.26
N LEU A 477 -14.07 -12.98 57.35
CA LEU A 477 -13.46 -14.19 56.78
C LEU A 477 -13.36 -14.09 55.25
N GLU A 478 -14.38 -13.55 54.58
CA GLU A 478 -14.36 -13.26 53.14
C GLU A 478 -13.28 -12.25 52.79
N ALA A 479 -13.13 -11.16 53.54
CA ALA A 479 -12.08 -10.17 53.31
C ALA A 479 -10.67 -10.74 53.52
N ALA A 480 -10.48 -11.63 54.50
CA ALA A 480 -9.23 -12.35 54.70
C ALA A 480 -8.95 -13.33 53.54
N ALA A 481 -9.96 -14.08 53.10
CA ALA A 481 -9.84 -15.00 51.97
C ALA A 481 -9.60 -14.25 50.65
N LEU A 482 -10.25 -13.10 50.41
CA LEU A 482 -10.04 -12.25 49.24
C LEU A 482 -8.65 -11.63 49.21
N ARG A 483 -8.09 -11.21 50.35
CA ARG A 483 -6.69 -10.75 50.41
C ARG A 483 -5.74 -11.86 50.03
N ARG A 484 -5.91 -13.05 50.61
CA ARG A 484 -5.12 -14.23 50.26
C ARG A 484 -5.25 -14.60 48.78
N ARG A 485 -6.47 -14.57 48.25
CA ARG A 485 -6.76 -14.77 46.84
C ARG A 485 -6.07 -13.73 45.95
N LYS A 486 -6.11 -12.44 46.29
CA LYS A 486 -5.39 -11.40 45.54
C LYS A 486 -3.88 -11.64 45.54
N THR A 487 -3.30 -12.07 46.66
CA THR A 487 -1.88 -12.45 46.71
C THR A 487 -1.60 -13.65 45.81
N GLU A 488 -2.48 -14.66 45.80
CA GLU A 488 -2.39 -15.81 44.90
C GLU A 488 -2.62 -15.44 43.43
N GLU A 489 -3.53 -14.52 43.12
CA GLU A 489 -3.77 -13.98 41.77
C GLU A 489 -2.56 -13.18 41.28
N ARG A 490 -1.90 -12.40 42.13
CA ARG A 490 -0.65 -11.69 41.79
C ARG A 490 0.49 -12.66 41.53
N GLU A 491 0.63 -13.67 42.40
CA GLU A 491 1.57 -14.76 42.20
C GLU A 491 1.30 -15.47 40.87
N GLN A 492 0.05 -15.79 40.61
CA GLN A 492 -0.39 -16.41 39.38
C GLN A 492 -0.21 -15.48 38.18
N ALA A 493 -0.38 -14.17 38.31
CA ALA A 493 -0.15 -13.20 37.23
C ALA A 493 1.33 -13.13 36.87
N VAL A 494 2.24 -13.15 37.85
CA VAL A 494 3.68 -13.24 37.60
C VAL A 494 4.01 -14.58 36.93
N ARG A 495 3.49 -15.71 37.45
CA ARG A 495 3.67 -17.03 36.85
C ARG A 495 3.11 -17.11 35.42
N ALA A 496 1.92 -16.58 35.19
CA ALA A 496 1.27 -16.55 33.88
C ALA A 496 2.04 -15.67 32.90
N SER A 497 2.57 -14.52 33.34
CA SER A 497 3.41 -13.65 32.51
C SER A 497 4.74 -14.33 32.15
N LEU A 498 5.31 -15.10 33.08
CA LEU A 498 6.49 -15.94 32.82
C LEU A 498 6.18 -17.05 31.81
N GLU A 499 5.04 -17.72 31.95
CA GLU A 499 4.57 -18.74 30.99
C GLU A 499 4.27 -18.13 29.61
N ALA A 500 3.69 -16.92 29.56
CA ALA A 500 3.41 -16.17 28.35
C ALA A 500 4.67 -15.57 27.69
N ARG A 501 5.82 -15.60 28.38
CA ARG A 501 7.09 -15.02 27.96
C ARG A 501 7.03 -13.52 27.66
N ASP A 502 6.28 -12.77 28.47
CA ASP A 502 6.22 -11.32 28.39
C ASP A 502 7.10 -10.71 29.51
N PRO A 503 8.32 -10.24 29.19
CA PRO A 503 9.22 -9.71 30.20
C PRO A 503 8.69 -8.39 30.78
N ALA A 504 8.02 -7.55 29.98
CA ALA A 504 7.49 -6.27 30.44
C ALA A 504 6.32 -6.49 31.41
N GLN A 505 5.39 -7.37 31.06
CA GLN A 505 4.25 -7.71 31.92
C GLN A 505 4.69 -8.42 33.20
N CYS A 506 5.67 -9.34 33.13
CA CYS A 506 6.24 -9.99 34.30
C CYS A 506 6.88 -8.97 35.26
N LEU A 507 7.70 -8.05 34.74
CA LEU A 507 8.35 -7.02 35.55
C LEU A 507 7.34 -6.02 36.12
N GLN A 508 6.27 -5.70 35.37
CA GLN A 508 5.20 -4.84 35.85
C GLN A 508 4.37 -5.53 36.95
N ALA A 509 3.99 -6.80 36.78
CA ALA A 509 3.27 -7.55 37.80
C ALA A 509 4.06 -7.67 39.12
N LEU A 510 5.38 -7.86 39.03
CA LEU A 510 6.27 -7.81 40.19
C LEU A 510 6.34 -6.42 40.81
N ARG A 511 6.43 -5.37 39.98
CA ARG A 511 6.42 -3.97 40.46
C ARG A 511 5.12 -3.64 41.19
N ASP A 512 3.97 -4.04 40.64
CA ASP A 512 2.65 -3.80 41.22
C ASP A 512 2.50 -4.55 42.55
N TRP A 513 2.99 -5.79 42.63
CA TRP A 513 3.03 -6.53 43.88
C TRP A 513 3.87 -5.80 44.94
N VAL A 514 5.07 -5.32 44.59
CA VAL A 514 5.95 -4.61 45.54
C VAL A 514 5.38 -3.24 45.92
N ALA A 515 4.79 -2.50 44.99
CA ALA A 515 4.24 -1.16 45.23
C ALA A 515 3.05 -1.17 46.21
N ASP A 516 2.20 -2.19 46.13
CA ASP A 516 1.03 -2.33 47.01
C ASP A 516 1.39 -2.74 48.45
N GLY A 517 2.65 -3.11 48.72
CA GLY A 517 3.13 -3.40 50.08
C GLY A 517 3.10 -2.19 51.02
N GLY A 518 2.96 -0.96 50.50
CA GLY A 518 2.85 0.28 51.28
C GLY A 518 4.09 0.63 52.12
N GLU A 519 4.07 1.79 52.77
CA GLU A 519 5.16 2.27 53.65
C GLU A 519 5.35 1.41 54.91
N GLY A 520 4.41 0.51 55.22
CA GLY A 520 4.43 -0.40 56.38
C GLY A 520 5.36 -1.62 56.24
N GLY A 521 5.96 -1.82 55.07
CA GLY A 521 6.80 -2.99 54.78
C GLY A 521 5.98 -4.24 54.44
N ILE A 522 6.56 -5.09 53.59
CA ILE A 522 5.94 -6.35 53.15
C ILE A 522 5.78 -7.30 54.35
N ALA A 523 4.58 -7.84 54.54
CA ALA A 523 4.31 -8.77 55.64
C ALA A 523 5.22 -10.00 55.56
N ALA A 524 5.60 -10.58 56.70
CA ALA A 524 6.56 -11.68 56.75
C ALA A 524 6.13 -12.91 55.92
N GLU A 525 4.83 -13.18 55.79
CA GLU A 525 4.30 -14.26 54.94
C GLU A 525 4.45 -13.94 53.45
N GLU A 526 4.13 -12.71 53.03
CA GLU A 526 4.29 -12.26 51.64
C GLU A 526 5.76 -12.26 51.23
N ARG A 527 6.68 -11.90 52.14
CA ARG A 527 8.12 -11.99 51.91
C ARG A 527 8.56 -13.44 51.65
N ARG A 528 8.05 -14.43 52.41
CA ARG A 528 8.35 -15.85 52.16
C ARG A 528 7.83 -16.30 50.79
N ARG A 529 6.65 -15.84 50.37
CA ARG A 529 6.10 -16.15 49.04
C ARG A 529 6.92 -15.53 47.92
N LEU A 530 7.39 -14.29 48.07
CA LEU A 530 8.29 -13.66 47.11
C LEU A 530 9.62 -14.41 46.95
N VAL A 531 10.20 -14.93 48.05
CA VAL A 531 11.39 -15.77 47.99
C VAL A 531 11.12 -17.10 47.26
N ALA A 532 9.99 -17.76 47.57
CA ALA A 532 9.58 -18.98 46.86
C ALA A 532 9.37 -18.74 45.36
N LEU A 533 8.69 -17.64 45.00
CA LEU A 533 8.53 -17.20 43.62
C LEU A 533 9.87 -16.91 42.96
N GLY A 534 10.83 -16.37 43.70
CA GLY A 534 12.18 -16.15 43.20
C GLY A 534 12.85 -17.45 42.73
N SER A 535 12.70 -18.52 43.52
CA SER A 535 13.21 -19.85 43.15
C SER A 535 12.52 -20.40 41.89
N ASP A 536 11.21 -20.17 41.75
CA ASP A 536 10.47 -20.57 40.56
C ASP A 536 10.85 -19.76 39.32
N ILE A 537 11.07 -18.45 39.47
CA ILE A 537 11.60 -17.59 38.41
C ILE A 537 12.96 -18.12 37.94
N ASP A 538 13.90 -18.40 38.84
CA ASP A 538 15.21 -18.96 38.48
C ASP A 538 15.08 -20.27 37.68
N ALA A 539 14.23 -21.19 38.15
CA ALA A 539 13.98 -22.46 37.47
C ALA A 539 13.37 -22.27 36.06
N VAL A 540 12.43 -21.33 35.90
CA VAL A 540 11.84 -20.99 34.60
C VAL A 540 12.88 -20.36 33.68
N LEU A 541 13.66 -19.39 34.17
CA LEU A 541 14.71 -18.74 33.37
C LEU A 541 15.76 -19.75 32.89
N ARG A 542 16.18 -20.71 33.72
CA ARG A 542 17.06 -21.83 33.31
C ARG A 542 16.44 -22.68 32.20
N ARG A 543 15.17 -23.03 32.36
CA ARG A 543 14.42 -23.83 31.39
C ARG A 543 14.27 -23.09 30.04
N GLU A 544 13.99 -21.80 30.07
CA GLU A 544 13.81 -20.99 28.87
C GLU A 544 15.15 -20.74 28.15
N ILE A 545 16.27 -20.56 28.86
CA ILE A 545 17.61 -20.62 28.27
C ILE A 545 17.81 -21.95 27.54
N ALA A 546 17.48 -23.08 28.17
CA ALA A 546 17.66 -24.40 27.58
C ALA A 546 16.79 -24.61 26.33
N ARG A 547 15.58 -24.02 26.30
CA ARG A 547 14.66 -24.01 25.15
C ARG A 547 15.06 -23.04 24.04
N GLY A 548 16.12 -22.27 24.22
CA GLY A 548 16.63 -21.32 23.22
C GLY A 548 15.98 -19.94 23.27
N TYR A 549 15.59 -19.44 24.46
CA TYR A 549 15.10 -18.06 24.66
C TYR A 549 16.04 -17.22 25.54
N PRO A 550 17.34 -17.10 25.22
CA PRO A 550 18.27 -16.36 26.06
C PRO A 550 18.05 -14.85 26.05
N ALA A 551 17.42 -14.26 25.01
CA ALA A 551 17.17 -12.81 24.98
C ALA A 551 16.11 -12.40 26.00
N PHE A 552 14.99 -13.15 26.05
CA PHE A 552 13.96 -13.06 27.08
C PHE A 552 14.54 -13.17 28.48
N VAL A 553 15.38 -14.19 28.71
CA VAL A 553 15.99 -14.42 30.02
C VAL A 553 16.93 -13.29 30.43
N ARG A 554 17.71 -12.75 29.48
CA ARG A 554 18.57 -11.59 29.73
C ARG A 554 17.76 -10.35 30.13
N GLU A 555 16.62 -10.12 29.48
CA GLU A 555 15.76 -8.97 29.77
C GLU A 555 15.13 -9.06 31.16
N ILE A 556 14.51 -10.20 31.49
CA ILE A 556 13.96 -10.43 32.84
C ILE A 556 15.06 -10.33 33.89
N ALA A 557 16.18 -11.05 33.72
CA ALA A 557 17.25 -11.04 34.70
C ALA A 557 17.84 -9.63 34.93
N ASN A 558 17.95 -8.80 33.89
CA ASN A 558 18.35 -7.40 34.05
C ASN A 558 17.31 -6.58 34.83
N GLY A 559 16.03 -6.74 34.54
CA GLY A 559 14.94 -6.05 35.25
C GLY A 559 14.82 -6.47 36.72
N LEU A 560 15.12 -7.73 37.03
CA LEU A 560 15.07 -8.27 38.40
C LEU A 560 16.23 -7.83 39.29
N ARG A 561 17.29 -7.21 38.76
CA ARG A 561 18.46 -6.79 39.55
C ARG A 561 18.11 -5.89 40.73
N THR A 562 17.11 -5.02 40.58
CA THR A 562 16.66 -4.14 41.67
C THR A 562 15.93 -4.87 42.80
N TRP A 563 15.48 -6.11 42.58
CA TRP A 563 14.75 -6.93 43.54
C TRP A 563 15.48 -8.23 43.91
N GLN A 564 16.74 -8.38 43.48
CA GLN A 564 17.51 -9.61 43.66
C GLN A 564 17.59 -10.03 45.15
N SER A 565 17.77 -9.07 46.05
CA SER A 565 17.81 -9.31 47.50
C SER A 565 16.45 -9.72 48.09
N ASN A 566 15.34 -9.28 47.49
CA ASN A 566 13.99 -9.63 47.94
C ASN A 566 13.56 -11.02 47.45
N LEU A 567 14.09 -11.46 46.31
CA LEU A 567 13.78 -12.75 45.68
C LEU A 567 14.80 -13.85 46.02
N GLU A 568 15.95 -13.50 46.60
CA GLU A 568 17.08 -14.41 46.92
C GLU A 568 17.57 -15.25 45.71
N ILE A 569 17.60 -14.65 44.52
CA ILE A 569 18.07 -15.30 43.28
C ILE A 569 19.51 -14.86 42.94
N ASP A 570 20.35 -15.77 42.46
CA ASP A 570 21.62 -15.42 41.82
C ASP A 570 21.47 -15.34 40.29
N LEU A 571 21.39 -14.12 39.76
CA LEU A 571 21.12 -13.85 38.35
C LEU A 571 22.39 -13.84 37.48
N GLU A 572 23.58 -13.75 38.06
CA GLU A 572 24.83 -13.57 37.29
C GLU A 572 25.19 -14.78 36.40
N PRO A 573 25.09 -16.04 36.88
CA PRO A 573 25.32 -17.21 36.02
C PRO A 573 24.36 -17.28 34.83
N LEU A 574 23.08 -16.93 35.04
CA LEU A 574 22.07 -16.91 33.98
C LEU A 574 22.38 -15.86 32.92
N LEU A 575 22.74 -14.65 33.36
CA LEU A 575 23.13 -13.56 32.47
C LEU A 575 24.38 -13.92 31.65
N ALA A 576 25.36 -14.60 32.25
CA ALA A 576 26.55 -15.06 31.54
C ALA A 576 26.21 -16.09 30.45
N THR A 577 25.44 -17.13 30.78
CA THR A 577 25.01 -18.16 29.80
C THR A 577 24.14 -17.57 28.69
N ALA A 578 23.20 -16.67 29.02
CA ALA A 578 22.35 -16.02 28.04
C ALA A 578 23.17 -15.17 27.06
N LYS A 579 24.15 -14.39 27.56
CA LYS A 579 25.03 -13.58 26.72
C LYS A 579 25.84 -14.42 25.74
N ASP A 580 26.42 -15.54 26.18
CA ASP A 580 27.19 -16.45 25.33
C ASP A 580 26.34 -17.05 24.21
N ARG A 581 25.14 -17.58 24.53
CA ARG A 581 24.21 -18.13 23.53
C ARG A 581 23.76 -17.08 22.53
N ILE A 582 23.43 -15.86 22.98
CA ILE A 582 23.07 -14.74 22.08
C ILE A 582 24.22 -14.42 21.14
N ALA A 583 25.46 -14.35 21.62
CA ALA A 583 26.63 -14.07 20.79
C ALA A 583 26.83 -15.15 19.71
N LYS A 584 26.75 -16.43 20.08
CA LYS A 584 26.88 -17.55 19.14
C LYS A 584 25.77 -17.59 18.09
N ALA A 585 24.51 -17.36 18.48
CA ALA A 585 23.40 -17.33 17.54
C ALA A 585 23.48 -16.14 16.56
N ARG A 586 24.00 -14.99 17.01
CA ARG A 586 24.26 -13.83 16.15
C ARG A 586 25.28 -14.13 15.07
N ASP A 587 26.39 -14.78 15.41
CA ASP A 587 27.42 -15.21 14.45
C ASP A 587 26.84 -16.14 13.37
N LEU A 588 26.08 -17.16 13.77
CA LEU A 588 25.42 -18.07 12.85
C LEU A 588 24.40 -17.36 11.95
N ALA A 589 23.60 -16.44 12.50
CA ALA A 589 22.64 -15.66 11.73
C ALA A 589 23.33 -14.73 10.71
N GLU A 590 24.46 -14.11 11.06
CA GLU A 590 25.25 -13.30 10.13
C GLU A 590 25.81 -14.16 8.99
N ARG A 591 26.43 -15.31 9.31
CA ARG A 591 26.89 -16.27 8.30
C ARG A 591 25.75 -16.79 7.42
N GLY A 592 24.55 -16.94 7.98
CA GLY A 592 23.35 -17.32 7.23
C GLY A 592 22.88 -16.21 6.27
N LEU A 593 22.94 -14.95 6.70
CA LEU A 593 22.64 -13.80 5.84
C LEU A 593 23.68 -13.68 4.71
N GLU A 594 24.96 -13.89 4.99
CA GLU A 594 26.03 -13.93 3.99
C GLU A 594 25.85 -15.09 3.01
N ALA A 595 25.47 -16.28 3.49
CA ALA A 595 25.17 -17.43 2.64
C ALA A 595 24.00 -17.13 1.70
N LEU A 596 22.94 -16.50 2.22
CA LEU A 596 21.79 -16.07 1.41
C LEU A 596 22.20 -15.05 0.35
N ASP A 597 23.02 -14.04 0.71
CA ASP A 597 23.52 -13.05 -0.23
C ASP A 597 24.46 -13.64 -1.30
N ALA A 598 25.17 -14.72 -0.95
CA ALA A 598 25.97 -15.54 -1.87
C ALA A 598 25.13 -16.58 -2.66
N LYS A 599 23.79 -16.47 -2.67
CA LYS A 599 22.86 -17.38 -3.36
C LYS A 599 22.89 -18.85 -2.89
N ARG A 600 23.28 -19.10 -1.63
CA ARG A 600 23.32 -20.44 -1.01
C ARG A 600 22.15 -20.60 -0.03
N SER A 601 20.92 -20.70 -0.55
CA SER A 601 19.70 -20.74 0.28
C SER A 601 19.63 -21.95 1.21
N SER A 602 20.06 -23.14 0.77
CA SER A 602 20.10 -24.35 1.60
C SER A 602 21.05 -24.21 2.80
N GLN A 603 22.22 -23.60 2.59
CA GLN A 603 23.16 -23.32 3.66
C GLN A 603 22.62 -22.27 4.63
N ALA A 604 21.97 -21.23 4.12
CA ALA A 604 21.32 -20.21 4.96
C ALA A 604 20.22 -20.79 5.84
N ASP A 605 19.45 -21.75 5.30
CA ASP A 605 18.38 -22.45 6.05
C ASP A 605 18.97 -23.36 7.14
N ALA A 606 20.03 -24.12 6.84
CA ALA A 606 20.74 -24.92 7.84
C ALA A 606 21.31 -24.06 8.99
N LEU A 607 21.94 -22.93 8.65
CA LEU A 607 22.47 -21.98 9.63
C LEU A 607 21.36 -21.32 10.46
N LEU A 608 20.18 -21.08 9.86
CA LEU A 608 19.02 -20.59 10.58
C LEU A 608 18.52 -21.60 11.62
N GLU A 609 18.44 -22.89 11.26
CA GLU A 609 18.01 -23.94 12.18
C GLU A 609 19.01 -24.11 13.34
N GLU A 610 20.32 -24.13 13.06
CA GLU A 610 21.34 -24.13 14.12
C GLU A 610 21.24 -22.89 15.04
N ALA A 611 21.02 -21.70 14.46
CA ALA A 611 20.86 -20.48 15.24
C ALA A 611 19.57 -20.50 16.08
N ARG A 612 18.48 -21.09 15.58
CA ARG A 612 17.23 -21.31 16.33
C ARG A 612 17.37 -22.35 17.43
N GLU A 613 18.26 -23.33 17.32
CA GLU A 613 18.54 -24.22 18.45
C GLU A 613 19.23 -23.47 19.61
N ILE A 614 20.04 -22.46 19.28
CA ILE A 614 20.81 -21.71 20.27
C ILE A 614 20.00 -20.55 20.87
N ALA A 615 19.42 -19.68 20.04
CA ALA A 615 18.63 -18.52 20.45
C ALA A 615 17.55 -18.15 19.40
N ARG A 616 16.33 -18.63 19.60
CA ARG A 616 15.17 -18.41 18.71
C ARG A 616 14.68 -16.95 18.71
N ASP A 617 14.81 -16.30 19.86
CA ASP A 617 14.31 -14.95 20.14
C ASP A 617 15.31 -13.85 19.81
N GLU A 618 16.48 -14.18 19.25
CA GLU A 618 17.47 -13.18 18.89
C GLU A 618 17.04 -12.42 17.61
N PRO A 619 16.96 -11.07 17.62
CA PRO A 619 16.51 -10.26 16.48
C PRO A 619 17.16 -10.55 15.11
N ARG A 620 18.45 -10.87 15.03
CA ARG A 620 19.17 -11.25 13.81
C ARG A 620 18.78 -12.63 13.31
N VAL A 621 18.52 -13.58 14.20
CA VAL A 621 17.96 -14.90 13.83
C VAL A 621 16.57 -14.71 13.23
N LEU A 622 15.72 -13.89 13.87
CA LEU A 622 14.40 -13.52 13.34
C LEU A 622 14.50 -12.79 12.00
N ARG A 623 15.49 -11.90 11.82
CA ARG A 623 15.74 -11.19 10.56
C ARG A 623 16.14 -12.16 9.44
N LEU A 624 17.04 -13.11 9.71
CA LEU A 624 17.41 -14.15 8.74
C LEU A 624 16.18 -14.99 8.35
N ALA A 625 15.39 -15.43 9.33
CA ALA A 625 14.14 -16.16 9.09
C ALA A 625 13.15 -15.37 8.21
N HIS A 626 12.95 -14.09 8.50
CA HIS A 626 12.09 -13.21 7.71
C HIS A 626 12.60 -13.07 6.27
N ARG A 627 13.92 -12.88 6.09
CA ARG A 627 14.53 -12.73 4.77
C ARG A 627 14.40 -14.02 3.93
N LEU A 628 14.63 -15.18 4.53
CA LEU A 628 14.41 -16.49 3.88
C LEU A 628 12.94 -16.69 3.49
N LYS A 629 11.99 -16.35 4.39
CA LYS A 629 10.55 -16.41 4.09
C LYS A 629 10.16 -15.47 2.95
N SER A 630 10.74 -14.27 2.88
CA SER A 630 10.53 -13.34 1.77
C SER A 630 11.04 -13.90 0.45
N VAL A 631 12.26 -14.46 0.43
CA VAL A 631 12.84 -15.09 -0.76
C VAL A 631 11.97 -16.25 -1.24
N GLU A 632 11.48 -17.09 -0.34
CA GLU A 632 10.60 -18.22 -0.67
C GLU A 632 9.24 -17.75 -1.23
N ARG A 633 8.66 -16.68 -0.67
CA ARG A 633 7.43 -16.08 -1.22
C ARG A 633 7.67 -15.54 -2.63
N ASP A 634 8.73 -14.74 -2.81
CA ASP A 634 9.04 -14.11 -4.09
C ASP A 634 9.38 -15.18 -5.15
N ARG A 635 10.01 -16.30 -4.75
CA ARG A 635 10.24 -17.47 -5.60
C ARG A 635 8.92 -18.07 -6.11
N ARG A 636 7.94 -18.30 -5.24
CA ARG A 636 6.63 -18.85 -5.64
C ARG A 636 5.88 -17.92 -6.58
N GLU A 637 6.01 -16.61 -6.38
CA GLU A 637 5.44 -15.60 -7.29
C GLU A 637 6.10 -15.65 -8.67
N LEU A 638 7.41 -15.87 -8.74
CA LEU A 638 8.11 -16.08 -10.01
C LEU A 638 7.75 -17.40 -10.67
N GLU A 639 7.62 -18.50 -9.92
CA GLU A 639 7.17 -19.79 -10.44
C GLU A 639 5.75 -19.67 -11.04
N ARG A 640 4.84 -18.92 -10.40
CA ARG A 640 3.52 -18.59 -10.98
C ARG A 640 3.61 -17.74 -12.22
N ALA A 641 4.46 -16.69 -12.22
CA ALA A 641 4.67 -15.88 -13.41
C ALA A 641 5.26 -16.71 -14.57
N PHE A 642 6.10 -17.69 -14.25
CA PHE A 642 6.66 -18.64 -15.21
C PHE A 642 5.58 -19.56 -15.82
N GLU A 643 4.64 -20.05 -15.02
CA GLU A 643 3.48 -20.83 -15.49
C GLU A 643 2.53 -19.97 -16.34
N LEU A 644 2.27 -18.73 -15.92
CA LEU A 644 1.45 -17.78 -16.67
C LEU A 644 2.10 -17.36 -17.98
N ALA A 645 3.43 -17.41 -18.09
CA ALA A 645 4.14 -16.98 -19.30
C ALA A 645 3.68 -17.73 -20.57
N ASP A 646 3.17 -18.95 -20.44
CA ASP A 646 2.64 -19.73 -21.57
C ASP A 646 1.14 -19.50 -21.84
N SER A 647 0.38 -19.03 -20.84
CA SER A 647 -1.09 -18.99 -20.88
C SER A 647 -1.68 -17.56 -20.87
N ASP A 648 -1.10 -16.66 -20.08
CA ASP A 648 -1.51 -15.26 -19.92
C ASP A 648 -0.29 -14.37 -19.66
N ARG A 649 0.30 -13.86 -20.75
CA ARG A 649 1.54 -13.07 -20.72
C ARG A 649 1.35 -11.70 -20.11
N VAL A 650 0.17 -11.10 -20.25
CA VAL A 650 -0.13 -9.80 -19.62
C VAL A 650 -0.13 -9.98 -18.12
N ALA A 651 -0.84 -10.99 -17.61
CA ALA A 651 -0.80 -11.32 -16.20
C ALA A 651 0.62 -11.69 -15.73
N ALA A 652 1.40 -12.43 -16.51
CA ALA A 652 2.79 -12.75 -16.18
C ALA A 652 3.68 -11.49 -16.08
N ARG A 653 3.54 -10.54 -17.02
CA ARG A 653 4.27 -9.26 -17.03
C ARG A 653 3.85 -8.35 -15.89
N ASP A 654 2.55 -8.19 -15.66
CA ASP A 654 2.01 -7.37 -14.57
C ASP A 654 2.46 -7.93 -13.23
N ARG A 655 2.44 -9.26 -13.08
CA ARG A 655 2.91 -9.92 -11.87
C ARG A 655 4.39 -9.70 -11.67
N LEU A 656 5.22 -9.87 -12.71
CA LEU A 656 6.64 -9.58 -12.65
C LEU A 656 6.94 -8.10 -12.35
N ALA A 657 6.14 -7.17 -12.85
CA ALA A 657 6.28 -5.73 -12.60
C ALA A 657 5.81 -5.33 -11.19
N SER A 658 4.82 -6.04 -10.63
CA SER A 658 4.33 -5.84 -9.26
C SER A 658 5.31 -6.34 -8.20
N MET A 659 6.22 -7.25 -8.59
CA MET A 659 7.31 -7.65 -7.73
C MET A 659 8.25 -6.46 -7.54
N GLY A 660 8.48 -6.07 -6.28
CA GLY A 660 9.49 -5.09 -5.93
C GLY A 660 10.91 -5.53 -6.35
N PRO A 661 11.96 -4.82 -5.92
CA PRO A 661 13.33 -5.17 -6.27
C PRO A 661 13.62 -6.64 -5.95
N THR A 662 13.89 -7.44 -6.99
CA THR A 662 14.05 -8.89 -6.85
C THR A 662 15.23 -9.22 -5.93
N PRO A 663 15.06 -10.10 -4.94
CA PRO A 663 16.18 -10.60 -4.16
C PRO A 663 17.26 -11.22 -5.07
N ARG A 664 18.53 -10.88 -4.84
CA ARG A 664 19.69 -11.40 -5.61
C ARG A 664 19.68 -12.93 -5.83
N PRO A 665 19.25 -13.78 -4.88
CA PRO A 665 19.16 -15.24 -5.09
C PRO A 665 18.25 -15.65 -6.24
N LEU A 666 17.23 -14.85 -6.56
CA LEU A 666 16.22 -15.16 -7.58
C LEU A 666 16.49 -14.50 -8.93
N GLY A 667 17.63 -13.82 -9.09
CA GLY A 667 17.95 -13.08 -10.30
C GLY A 667 17.96 -13.96 -11.57
N SER A 668 18.41 -15.22 -11.48
CA SER A 668 18.37 -16.14 -12.62
C SER A 668 16.94 -16.54 -13.00
N LEU A 669 16.08 -16.82 -12.01
CA LEU A 669 14.68 -17.19 -12.26
C LEU A 669 13.88 -16.04 -12.88
N VAL A 670 14.13 -14.79 -12.47
CA VAL A 670 13.54 -13.61 -13.13
C VAL A 670 13.93 -13.53 -14.61
N LEU A 671 15.19 -13.77 -14.92
CA LEU A 671 15.67 -13.78 -16.31
C LEU A 671 15.00 -14.92 -17.08
N GLU A 672 14.88 -16.11 -16.51
CA GLU A 672 14.16 -17.23 -17.12
C GLU A 672 12.68 -16.92 -17.39
N VAL A 673 11.98 -16.26 -16.45
CA VAL A 673 10.60 -15.79 -16.63
C VAL A 673 10.52 -14.77 -17.77
N ARG A 674 11.44 -13.80 -17.83
CA ARG A 674 11.48 -12.80 -18.92
C ARG A 674 11.72 -13.46 -20.27
N ASP A 675 12.73 -14.32 -20.35
CA ASP A 675 13.04 -15.10 -21.54
C ASP A 675 11.85 -15.93 -22.01
N ARG A 676 11.15 -16.60 -21.08
CA ARG A 676 9.98 -17.42 -21.41
C ARG A 676 8.81 -16.55 -21.89
N ILE A 677 8.54 -15.45 -21.18
CA ILE A 677 7.56 -14.45 -21.62
C ILE A 677 7.93 -13.99 -23.02
N GLU A 678 9.19 -13.72 -23.37
CA GLU A 678 9.60 -13.30 -24.71
C GLU A 678 9.39 -14.40 -25.76
N ARG A 679 9.77 -15.65 -25.46
CA ARG A 679 9.64 -16.80 -26.39
C ARG A 679 8.20 -17.21 -26.67
N SER A 680 7.27 -17.02 -25.73
CA SER A 680 5.84 -17.31 -25.93
C SER A 680 5.09 -16.27 -26.78
N GLY A 681 5.83 -15.46 -27.57
CA GLY A 681 5.35 -14.46 -28.52
C GLY A 681 4.17 -14.85 -29.41
N HIS A 682 3.05 -14.14 -29.33
CA HIS A 682 2.24 -13.86 -30.51
C HIS A 682 2.89 -12.71 -31.30
N LEU A 683 2.77 -12.70 -32.63
CA LEU A 683 3.33 -11.70 -33.57
C LEU A 683 2.52 -10.38 -33.54
N GLU A 684 2.02 -9.98 -32.36
CA GLU A 684 1.07 -8.87 -32.18
C GLU A 684 1.68 -7.52 -32.57
N ASP A 685 2.95 -7.31 -32.23
CA ASP A 685 3.71 -6.11 -32.60
C ASP A 685 4.20 -6.16 -34.06
N GLY A 686 3.94 -7.27 -34.76
CA GLY A 686 4.44 -7.65 -36.08
C GLY A 686 5.73 -8.47 -36.03
N CYS A 687 6.25 -8.84 -37.20
CA CYS A 687 7.48 -9.63 -37.33
C CYS A 687 8.20 -9.37 -38.67
N ILE A 688 9.39 -9.94 -38.83
CA ILE A 688 10.15 -9.96 -40.08
C ILE A 688 9.97 -11.33 -40.72
N LEU A 689 9.45 -11.36 -41.94
CA LEU A 689 9.36 -12.56 -42.76
C LEU A 689 10.53 -12.56 -43.76
N GLU A 690 11.46 -13.48 -43.56
CA GLU A 690 12.66 -13.65 -44.40
C GLU A 690 12.41 -14.78 -45.40
N VAL A 691 12.37 -14.49 -46.71
CA VAL A 691 12.08 -15.49 -47.76
C VAL A 691 13.32 -15.67 -48.64
N GLU A 692 13.83 -16.91 -48.78
CA GLU A 692 15.16 -17.24 -49.32
C GLU A 692 15.45 -16.66 -50.74
N GLU A 693 14.42 -16.41 -51.56
CA GLU A 693 14.58 -15.79 -52.89
C GLU A 693 13.98 -14.40 -53.03
N ALA A 694 13.13 -13.99 -52.08
CA ALA A 694 12.37 -12.75 -52.17
C ALA A 694 12.87 -11.68 -51.19
N GLY A 695 13.72 -12.01 -50.21
CA GLY A 695 14.23 -11.08 -49.21
C GLY A 695 13.29 -10.89 -48.03
N GLU A 696 13.44 -9.77 -47.32
CA GLU A 696 12.78 -9.51 -46.04
C GLU A 696 11.53 -8.64 -46.18
N PHE A 697 10.50 -8.96 -45.39
CA PHE A 697 9.24 -8.21 -45.32
C PHE A 697 8.87 -7.94 -43.85
N LEU A 698 8.45 -6.72 -43.53
CA LEU A 698 7.78 -6.45 -42.26
C LEU A 698 6.35 -6.92 -42.34
N LEU A 699 5.96 -7.88 -41.53
CA LEU A 699 4.64 -8.47 -41.51
C LEU A 699 3.85 -7.95 -40.31
N PHE A 700 2.67 -7.41 -40.58
CA PHE A 700 1.74 -6.96 -39.55
C PHE A 700 0.38 -7.61 -39.77
N THR A 701 -0.25 -7.99 -38.65
CA THR A 701 -1.60 -8.55 -38.65
C THR A 701 -2.63 -7.57 -38.10
N ASP A 702 -2.24 -6.52 -37.38
CA ASP A 702 -3.15 -5.54 -36.78
C ASP A 702 -3.93 -4.75 -37.85
N ASP A 703 -5.19 -4.39 -37.60
CA ASP A 703 -6.02 -3.58 -38.50
C ASP A 703 -5.61 -2.09 -38.48
N ARG A 704 -4.64 -1.72 -37.62
CA ARG A 704 -4.06 -0.38 -37.58
C ARG A 704 -2.54 -0.46 -37.57
N ILE A 705 -1.90 0.18 -38.54
CA ILE A 705 -0.43 0.28 -38.60
C ILE A 705 -0.03 1.75 -38.50
N CYS A 706 0.79 2.06 -37.50
CA CYS A 706 1.35 3.40 -37.33
C CYS A 706 2.71 3.47 -38.03
N VAL A 707 2.89 4.49 -38.87
CA VAL A 707 4.17 4.80 -39.52
C VAL A 707 4.71 6.10 -38.95
N GLY A 708 6.01 6.15 -38.67
CA GLY A 708 6.62 7.38 -38.17
C GLY A 708 8.13 7.26 -37.96
N ASN A 709 8.68 8.26 -37.27
CA ASN A 709 10.11 8.40 -37.06
C ASN A 709 10.64 7.46 -35.96
N ALA A 710 11.77 6.81 -36.20
CA ALA A 710 12.43 5.89 -35.27
C ALA A 710 13.12 6.57 -34.05
N THR A 711 13.01 7.89 -33.85
CA THR A 711 13.74 8.63 -32.80
C THR A 711 12.97 8.84 -31.48
N GLY A 712 11.84 8.17 -31.25
CA GLY A 712 11.00 8.33 -30.05
C GLY A 712 11.07 7.16 -29.04
N ARG A 713 10.67 7.40 -27.78
CA ARG A 713 10.53 6.35 -26.74
C ARG A 713 9.42 5.33 -27.07
N ASN A 714 8.37 5.77 -27.79
CA ASN A 714 7.33 4.92 -28.32
C ASN A 714 7.55 4.72 -29.82
N PHE A 715 8.10 3.58 -30.21
CA PHE A 715 8.31 3.29 -31.63
C PHE A 715 6.96 3.08 -32.31
N PRO A 716 6.70 3.73 -33.46
CA PRO A 716 5.57 3.36 -34.30
C PRO A 716 5.76 1.92 -34.81
N HIS A 717 4.68 1.26 -35.22
CA HIS A 717 4.72 -0.09 -35.79
C HIS A 717 5.76 -0.21 -36.93
N VAL A 718 5.81 0.81 -37.79
CA VAL A 718 6.79 0.93 -38.88
C VAL A 718 7.71 2.14 -38.60
N PRO A 719 8.82 1.93 -37.89
CA PRO A 719 9.78 3.00 -37.59
C PRO A 719 10.72 3.23 -38.78
N VAL A 720 10.67 4.43 -39.35
CA VAL A 720 11.51 4.86 -40.47
C VAL A 720 12.41 6.02 -40.03
N LEU A 721 13.68 5.99 -40.40
CA LEU A 721 14.59 7.13 -40.21
C LEU A 721 14.35 8.19 -41.31
N ALA A 722 13.25 8.92 -41.18
CA ALA A 722 12.86 10.01 -42.08
C ALA A 722 12.51 11.28 -41.29
N ARG A 723 12.54 12.45 -41.95
CA ARG A 723 12.15 13.76 -41.38
C ARG A 723 10.63 13.88 -41.26
N ILE A 724 10.02 12.97 -40.51
CA ILE A 724 8.60 12.92 -40.13
C ILE A 724 8.50 12.86 -38.59
N LYS A 725 7.28 12.88 -38.06
CA LYS A 725 7.03 12.80 -36.59
C LYS A 725 7.09 11.34 -36.10
N PRO A 726 7.36 11.07 -34.80
CA PRO A 726 7.41 9.71 -34.25
C PRO A 726 6.15 8.87 -34.51
N HIS A 727 4.97 9.47 -34.42
CA HIS A 727 3.71 8.89 -34.91
C HIS A 727 3.16 9.84 -35.97
N HIS A 728 3.43 9.55 -37.24
CA HIS A 728 3.12 10.48 -38.32
C HIS A 728 1.75 10.22 -38.92
N ALA A 729 1.50 8.97 -39.29
CA ALA A 729 0.25 8.55 -39.90
C ALA A 729 -0.13 7.15 -39.43
N THR A 730 -1.42 6.84 -39.46
CA THR A 730 -1.96 5.53 -39.15
C THR A 730 -2.71 5.01 -40.36
N LEU A 731 -2.27 3.89 -40.91
CA LEU A 731 -3.02 3.11 -41.87
C LEU A 731 -4.11 2.37 -41.11
N VAL A 732 -5.34 2.50 -41.54
CA VAL A 732 -6.52 1.93 -40.87
C VAL A 732 -7.27 1.07 -41.87
N ARG A 733 -7.50 -0.18 -41.48
CA ARG A 733 -8.35 -1.12 -42.19
C ARG A 733 -9.71 -1.13 -41.52
N SER A 734 -10.73 -0.80 -42.29
CA SER A 734 -12.12 -0.91 -41.87
C SER A 734 -12.77 -2.07 -42.60
N VAL A 735 -13.34 -3.01 -41.85
CA VAL A 735 -14.10 -4.14 -42.40
C VAL A 735 -15.57 -3.84 -42.19
N SER A 736 -16.32 -3.68 -43.27
CA SER A 736 -17.77 -3.48 -43.22
C SER A 736 -18.49 -4.74 -43.66
N PHE A 737 -19.60 -5.07 -42.98
CA PHE A 737 -20.35 -6.30 -43.23
C PHE A 737 -20.89 -6.40 -44.67
N HIS A 738 -21.23 -5.26 -45.29
CA HIS A 738 -21.77 -5.19 -46.65
C HIS A 738 -20.83 -4.55 -47.68
N GLY A 739 -19.86 -3.73 -47.25
CA GLY A 739 -18.99 -2.95 -48.15
C GLY A 739 -17.59 -3.54 -48.36
N GLY A 740 -17.29 -4.69 -47.77
CA GLY A 740 -15.98 -5.33 -47.87
C GLY A 740 -14.91 -4.62 -47.03
N VAL A 741 -13.65 -4.82 -47.42
CA VAL A 741 -12.47 -4.24 -46.76
C VAL A 741 -12.13 -2.91 -47.41
N ASN A 742 -12.07 -1.85 -46.60
CA ASN A 742 -11.69 -0.52 -47.01
C ASN A 742 -10.49 -0.05 -46.19
N ASP A 743 -9.37 0.18 -46.87
CA ASP A 743 -8.14 0.70 -46.26
C ASP A 743 -8.06 2.21 -46.51
N HIS A 744 -7.73 2.98 -45.49
CA HIS A 744 -7.48 4.43 -45.59
C HIS A 744 -6.29 4.83 -44.73
N ILE A 745 -5.81 6.06 -44.89
CA ILE A 745 -4.70 6.59 -44.08
C ILE A 745 -5.15 7.83 -43.30
N GLU A 746 -4.87 7.83 -42.00
CA GLU A 746 -5.20 8.92 -41.09
C GLU A 746 -3.93 9.68 -40.72
N SER A 747 -3.99 11.02 -40.79
CA SER A 747 -2.96 11.87 -40.21
C SER A 747 -3.05 11.86 -38.69
N VAL A 748 -1.94 11.60 -37.99
CA VAL A 748 -1.89 11.73 -36.53
C VAL A 748 -1.59 13.20 -36.18
N ASN A 749 -2.36 13.83 -35.30
CA ASN A 749 -2.13 15.22 -34.84
C ASN A 749 -1.99 16.25 -35.97
N GLY A 750 -2.75 16.10 -37.06
CA GLY A 750 -2.73 17.03 -38.20
C GLY A 750 -1.45 16.97 -39.04
N ASN A 751 -0.64 15.92 -38.90
CA ASN A 751 0.54 15.72 -39.72
C ASN A 751 0.19 15.63 -41.21
N ARG A 752 1.02 16.25 -42.06
CA ARG A 752 0.78 16.29 -43.50
C ARG A 752 0.91 14.89 -44.12
N VAL A 753 -0.18 14.41 -44.72
CA VAL A 753 -0.24 13.16 -45.49
C VAL A 753 -0.96 13.46 -46.79
N THR A 754 -0.48 12.94 -47.92
CA THR A 754 -1.18 13.05 -49.20
C THR A 754 -1.25 11.70 -49.91
N VAL A 755 -2.33 11.47 -50.66
CA VAL A 755 -2.55 10.28 -51.49
C VAL A 755 -2.65 10.72 -52.94
N ASN A 756 -1.70 10.31 -53.78
CA ASN A 756 -1.55 10.80 -55.16
C ASN A 756 -1.56 12.34 -55.27
N GLY A 757 -1.08 13.04 -54.22
CA GLY A 757 -1.09 14.51 -54.11
C GLY A 757 -2.40 15.13 -53.58
N GLY A 758 -3.43 14.32 -53.29
CA GLY A 758 -4.73 14.75 -52.75
C GLY A 758 -4.94 14.42 -51.26
N ASP A 759 -6.21 14.44 -50.83
CA ASP A 759 -6.66 14.23 -49.44
C ASP A 759 -6.37 12.79 -48.94
N PRO A 760 -5.78 12.62 -47.74
CA PRO A 760 -5.51 11.30 -47.15
C PRO A 760 -6.76 10.46 -46.81
N ARG A 761 -7.95 11.06 -46.70
CA ARG A 761 -9.18 10.36 -46.29
C ARG A 761 -9.81 9.46 -47.36
N THR A 762 -9.25 9.41 -48.56
CA THR A 762 -9.76 8.55 -49.64
C THR A 762 -9.38 7.08 -49.40
N SER A 763 -10.29 6.17 -49.77
CA SER A 763 -10.02 4.73 -49.85
C SER A 763 -8.80 4.45 -50.73
N LEU A 764 -7.85 3.68 -50.20
CA LEU A 764 -6.61 3.33 -50.88
C LEU A 764 -6.84 2.25 -51.95
N LYS A 765 -6.27 2.49 -53.13
CA LYS A 765 -6.34 1.63 -54.30
C LYS A 765 -4.96 1.11 -54.69
N HIS A 766 -4.93 -0.03 -55.37
CA HIS A 766 -3.69 -0.59 -55.90
C HIS A 766 -2.97 0.44 -56.78
N GLY A 767 -1.71 0.72 -56.45
CA GLY A 767 -0.86 1.67 -57.16
C GLY A 767 -0.81 3.06 -56.54
N ASP A 768 -1.62 3.35 -55.51
CA ASP A 768 -1.63 4.65 -54.86
C ASP A 768 -0.27 4.99 -54.23
N LYS A 769 0.13 6.25 -54.42
CA LYS A 769 1.35 6.82 -53.85
C LYS A 769 1.00 7.66 -52.64
N LEU A 770 1.39 7.19 -51.47
CA LEU A 770 1.27 7.92 -50.22
C LEU A 770 2.53 8.74 -50.01
N LEU A 771 2.41 9.99 -49.59
CA LEU A 771 3.54 10.81 -49.17
C LEU A 771 3.31 11.29 -47.74
N LEU A 772 4.17 10.85 -46.83
CA LEU A 772 4.19 11.25 -45.42
C LEU A 772 5.15 12.43 -45.23
N GLY A 773 4.63 13.56 -44.78
CA GLY A 773 5.33 14.84 -44.79
C GLY A 773 5.65 15.26 -46.22
N ASP A 774 6.91 15.65 -46.45
CA ASP A 774 7.43 15.99 -47.78
C ASP A 774 8.48 14.98 -48.28
N VAL A 775 8.79 13.95 -47.48
CA VAL A 775 10.04 13.18 -47.62
C VAL A 775 9.86 11.68 -47.76
N LEU A 776 8.82 11.08 -47.19
CA LEU A 776 8.68 9.62 -47.14
C LEU A 776 7.56 9.12 -48.06
N PRO A 777 7.89 8.75 -49.30
CA PRO A 777 6.95 8.09 -50.21
C PRO A 777 6.76 6.61 -49.88
N LEU A 778 5.50 6.17 -49.90
CA LEU A 778 5.08 4.78 -49.82
C LEU A 778 4.21 4.44 -51.03
N THR A 779 4.37 3.26 -51.61
CA THR A 779 3.48 2.74 -52.65
C THR A 779 2.58 1.67 -52.06
N TYR A 780 1.25 1.82 -52.17
CA TYR A 780 0.27 0.84 -51.72
C TYR A 780 -0.08 -0.12 -52.87
N LEU A 781 0.14 -1.43 -52.68
CA LEU A 781 -0.13 -2.44 -53.70
C LEU A 781 -1.06 -3.53 -53.16
N ARG A 782 -2.01 -3.98 -53.99
CA ARG A 782 -2.83 -5.17 -53.77
C ARG A 782 -2.53 -6.19 -54.88
N PRO A 783 -1.44 -6.97 -54.77
CA PRO A 783 -0.95 -7.80 -55.88
C PRO A 783 -1.92 -8.92 -56.29
N CYS A 784 -2.75 -9.40 -55.36
CA CYS A 784 -3.77 -10.40 -55.62
C CYS A 784 -5.17 -9.80 -55.44
N PRO A 785 -5.99 -9.68 -56.50
CA PRO A 785 -7.37 -9.17 -56.39
C PRO A 785 -8.25 -10.00 -55.44
N ARG A 786 -7.94 -11.30 -55.32
CA ARG A 786 -8.66 -12.27 -54.48
C ARG A 786 -8.28 -12.21 -53.00
N SER A 787 -7.32 -11.36 -52.63
CA SER A 787 -6.91 -11.16 -51.24
C SER A 787 -7.12 -9.71 -50.83
N ALA A 788 -7.54 -9.48 -49.59
CA ALA A 788 -7.60 -8.17 -48.95
C ALA A 788 -6.26 -7.77 -48.31
N SER A 789 -5.27 -8.66 -48.29
CA SER A 789 -3.93 -8.35 -47.80
C SER A 789 -3.17 -7.52 -48.81
N VAL A 790 -2.27 -6.68 -48.31
CA VAL A 790 -1.60 -5.66 -49.13
C VAL A 790 -0.11 -5.65 -48.89
N LEU A 791 0.60 -5.25 -49.94
CA LEU A 791 2.04 -5.03 -49.94
C LEU A 791 2.28 -3.54 -50.07
N MET A 792 2.90 -2.93 -49.07
CA MET A 792 3.38 -1.55 -49.18
C MET A 792 4.88 -1.55 -49.42
N ARG A 793 5.34 -0.63 -50.26
CA ARG A 793 6.76 -0.42 -50.54
C ARG A 793 7.20 0.93 -50.04
N ILE A 794 8.25 0.94 -49.24
CA ILE A 794 8.96 2.15 -48.86
C ILE A 794 9.90 2.51 -50.02
N GLU A 795 9.72 3.68 -50.61
CA GLU A 795 10.44 4.11 -51.80
C GLU A 795 11.66 4.99 -51.44
N LYS A 796 12.44 5.40 -52.46
CA LYS A 796 13.58 6.33 -52.32
C LYS A 796 14.68 5.90 -51.33
N GLY A 797 14.84 4.59 -51.11
CA GLY A 797 15.91 4.03 -50.30
C GLY A 797 15.70 4.15 -48.79
N PHE A 798 14.52 4.55 -48.33
CA PHE A 798 14.15 4.43 -46.92
C PHE A 798 13.85 2.98 -46.58
N GLU A 799 14.20 2.58 -45.37
CA GLU A 799 13.93 1.26 -44.83
C GLU A 799 13.42 1.36 -43.39
N SER A 800 12.72 0.33 -42.96
CA SER A 800 12.31 0.12 -41.57
C SER A 800 12.78 -1.26 -41.17
N ARG A 801 13.57 -1.35 -40.09
CA ARG A 801 14.15 -2.62 -39.60
C ARG A 801 14.83 -3.45 -40.70
N GLY A 802 15.57 -2.80 -41.61
CA GLY A 802 16.28 -3.45 -42.72
C GLY A 802 15.43 -3.85 -43.93
N SER A 803 14.11 -3.63 -43.89
CA SER A 803 13.22 -3.93 -45.01
C SER A 803 12.57 -2.68 -45.62
N THR A 804 12.40 -2.74 -46.94
CA THR A 804 11.66 -1.74 -47.73
C THR A 804 10.22 -2.17 -48.02
N ARG A 805 9.78 -3.32 -47.49
CA ARG A 805 8.52 -3.97 -47.88
C ARG A 805 7.72 -4.33 -46.65
N ILE A 806 6.45 -3.97 -46.67
CA ILE A 806 5.53 -4.18 -45.56
C ILE A 806 4.37 -5.04 -46.07
N LEU A 807 4.17 -6.21 -45.49
CA LEU A 807 3.00 -7.05 -45.68
C LEU A 807 2.00 -6.77 -44.58
N TRP A 808 0.81 -6.32 -44.97
CA TRP A 808 -0.27 -6.03 -44.04
C TRP A 808 -1.43 -7.00 -44.27
N ILE A 809 -1.50 -8.00 -43.38
CA ILE A 809 -2.39 -9.15 -43.49
C ILE A 809 -3.77 -8.79 -42.92
N LYS A 810 -4.84 -9.06 -43.67
CA LYS A 810 -6.22 -8.92 -43.16
C LYS A 810 -6.54 -10.09 -42.21
N GLN A 811 -7.02 -9.77 -41.01
CA GLN A 811 -7.44 -10.77 -40.03
C GLN A 811 -8.77 -11.45 -40.40
N GLY A 812 -9.05 -12.59 -39.75
CA GLY A 812 -10.42 -13.11 -39.64
C GLY A 812 -10.97 -13.77 -40.90
N GLY A 813 -10.12 -14.36 -41.75
CA GLY A 813 -10.59 -15.15 -42.89
C GLY A 813 -9.53 -15.50 -43.93
N LYS A 814 -9.84 -16.47 -44.79
CA LYS A 814 -8.97 -16.89 -45.91
C LYS A 814 -8.88 -15.86 -47.05
N ASP A 815 -9.79 -14.89 -47.07
CA ASP A 815 -9.73 -13.75 -47.98
C ASP A 815 -8.62 -12.75 -47.60
N GLY A 816 -8.00 -12.88 -46.42
CA GLY A 816 -6.77 -12.17 -46.02
C GLY A 816 -5.47 -12.90 -46.36
N ARG A 817 -5.48 -13.90 -47.24
CA ARG A 817 -4.27 -14.71 -47.51
C ARG A 817 -3.18 -13.95 -48.26
N VAL A 818 -1.94 -14.07 -47.80
CA VAL A 818 -0.72 -13.67 -48.51
C VAL A 818 -0.24 -14.87 -49.31
N LEU A 819 -0.22 -14.74 -50.64
CA LEU A 819 0.23 -15.78 -51.56
C LEU A 819 1.73 -15.65 -51.83
N ILE A 820 2.44 -16.77 -51.71
CA ILE A 820 3.86 -16.94 -52.04
C ILE A 820 3.97 -17.97 -53.17
N GLY A 821 4.52 -17.57 -54.32
CA GLY A 821 4.63 -18.46 -55.48
C GLY A 821 5.20 -17.79 -56.73
N ARG A 822 5.10 -18.48 -57.88
CA ARG A 822 5.60 -18.00 -59.18
C ARG A 822 4.62 -17.06 -59.92
N GLY A 823 3.34 -17.12 -59.56
CA GLY A 823 2.24 -16.43 -60.23
C GLY A 823 2.42 -14.92 -60.38
N LYS A 824 1.69 -14.30 -61.32
CA LYS A 824 1.66 -12.83 -61.46
C LYS A 824 0.81 -12.15 -60.38
N GLU A 825 -0.14 -12.89 -59.80
CA GLU A 825 -1.09 -12.42 -58.78
C GLU A 825 -0.72 -12.92 -57.38
N VAL A 826 0.57 -12.86 -57.03
CA VAL A 826 1.10 -13.25 -55.72
C VAL A 826 1.67 -12.04 -55.00
N HIS A 827 1.69 -12.08 -53.67
CA HIS A 827 2.24 -10.99 -52.85
C HIS A 827 3.76 -11.07 -52.78
N ILE A 828 4.27 -12.29 -52.69
CA ILE A 828 5.70 -12.59 -52.63
C ILE A 828 6.02 -13.52 -53.79
N ARG A 829 6.87 -13.04 -54.69
CA ARG A 829 7.23 -13.78 -55.90
C ARG A 829 8.53 -14.56 -55.70
N VAL A 830 8.48 -15.85 -55.99
CA VAL A 830 9.64 -16.77 -55.99
C VAL A 830 9.78 -17.41 -57.38
N ARG A 831 10.95 -17.96 -57.72
CA ARG A 831 11.27 -18.43 -59.08
C ARG A 831 10.59 -19.76 -59.42
N GLU A 832 10.59 -20.69 -58.48
CA GLU A 832 10.08 -22.04 -58.66
C GLU A 832 9.02 -22.32 -57.59
N THR A 833 7.79 -22.66 -57.97
CA THR A 833 6.83 -23.42 -57.15
C THR A 833 5.48 -23.59 -57.84
N GLU A 834 5.06 -24.85 -57.95
CA GLU A 834 3.66 -25.27 -57.87
C GLU A 834 3.63 -26.44 -56.86
N PRO A 835 2.68 -26.47 -55.90
CA PRO A 835 1.59 -25.52 -55.66
C PRO A 835 2.04 -24.23 -54.94
N GLU A 836 1.17 -23.21 -54.92
CA GLU A 836 1.39 -21.95 -54.16
C GLU A 836 1.23 -22.19 -52.65
N LEU A 837 2.00 -21.45 -51.85
CA LEU A 837 1.89 -21.41 -50.40
C LEU A 837 1.11 -20.16 -49.99
N TYR A 838 0.28 -20.26 -48.95
CA TYR A 838 -0.38 -19.08 -48.39
C TYR A 838 -0.20 -18.94 -46.89
N LEU A 839 0.09 -17.69 -46.50
CA LEU A 839 0.08 -17.25 -45.11
C LEU A 839 -1.24 -16.53 -44.83
N TRP A 840 -1.82 -16.72 -43.66
CA TRP A 840 -3.01 -15.98 -43.26
C TRP A 840 -3.06 -15.82 -41.74
N SER A 841 -3.88 -14.88 -41.26
CA SER A 841 -3.98 -14.57 -39.85
C SER A 841 -5.41 -14.85 -39.37
N PRO A 842 -5.65 -15.88 -38.53
CA PRO A 842 -6.98 -16.12 -37.97
C PRO A 842 -7.40 -15.04 -36.99
N GLY A 843 -6.44 -14.34 -36.38
CA GLY A 843 -6.65 -13.23 -35.46
C GLY A 843 -5.33 -12.54 -35.14
N ARG A 844 -5.40 -11.42 -34.42
CA ARG A 844 -4.24 -10.58 -34.06
C ARG A 844 -3.07 -11.42 -33.53
N GLY A 845 -1.89 -11.23 -34.11
CA GLY A 845 -0.65 -11.89 -33.69
C GLY A 845 -0.54 -13.39 -34.01
N ALA A 846 -1.59 -14.02 -34.53
CA ALA A 846 -1.54 -15.39 -35.02
C ALA A 846 -1.21 -15.41 -36.52
N LEU A 847 -0.28 -16.27 -36.91
CA LEU A 847 0.07 -16.50 -38.30
C LEU A 847 -0.03 -18.00 -38.59
N HIS A 848 -0.71 -18.34 -39.67
CA HIS A 848 -0.85 -19.70 -40.15
C HIS A 848 -0.23 -19.82 -41.52
N VAL A 849 0.37 -20.98 -41.78
CA VAL A 849 0.81 -21.40 -43.09
C VAL A 849 -0.10 -22.52 -43.60
N SER A 850 -0.45 -22.47 -44.86
CA SER A 850 -1.05 -23.60 -45.53
C SER A 850 -0.44 -23.87 -46.88
N PHE A 851 -0.22 -25.15 -47.14
CA PHE A 851 0.41 -25.66 -48.34
C PHE A 851 -0.35 -26.89 -48.82
N ALA A 852 -0.59 -26.98 -50.13
CA ALA A 852 -1.33 -28.11 -50.70
C ALA A 852 -0.49 -29.40 -50.76
N GLY A 853 0.84 -29.30 -50.69
CA GLY A 853 1.75 -30.44 -50.58
C GLY A 853 2.17 -30.72 -49.13
N ALA A 854 3.19 -31.57 -48.98
CA ALA A 854 3.90 -31.74 -47.72
C ALA A 854 4.88 -30.58 -47.50
N GLY A 855 4.91 -30.04 -46.29
CA GLY A 855 5.89 -29.06 -45.84
C GLY A 855 6.53 -29.47 -44.52
N GLU A 856 7.48 -28.68 -44.05
CA GLU A 856 8.15 -28.82 -42.77
C GLU A 856 8.15 -27.47 -42.02
N ILE A 857 7.90 -27.50 -40.71
CA ILE A 857 8.07 -26.36 -39.79
C ILE A 857 9.08 -26.81 -38.74
N ASP A 858 10.22 -26.13 -38.67
CA ASP A 858 11.34 -26.46 -37.76
C ASP A 858 11.76 -27.94 -37.84
N GLY A 859 11.72 -28.50 -39.06
CA GLY A 859 12.05 -29.90 -39.34
C GLY A 859 10.92 -30.91 -39.08
N ILE A 860 9.75 -30.46 -38.62
CA ILE A 860 8.57 -31.31 -38.39
C ILE A 860 7.65 -31.25 -39.60
N SER A 861 7.39 -32.39 -40.22
CA SER A 861 6.51 -32.46 -41.40
C SER A 861 5.05 -32.07 -41.07
N PHE A 862 4.41 -31.37 -42.00
CA PHE A 862 3.00 -31.03 -41.93
C PHE A 862 2.31 -31.11 -43.30
N THR A 863 0.99 -31.26 -43.25
CA THR A 863 0.08 -31.13 -44.40
C THR A 863 -1.09 -30.21 -44.00
N GLY A 864 -1.64 -29.47 -44.96
CA GLY A 864 -2.78 -28.60 -44.71
C GLY A 864 -2.41 -27.28 -44.03
N ASP A 865 -3.21 -26.87 -43.04
CA ASP A 865 -3.04 -25.61 -42.31
C ASP A 865 -2.33 -25.82 -40.98
N ARG A 866 -1.36 -24.95 -40.65
CA ARG A 866 -0.58 -25.03 -39.40
C ARG A 866 -0.26 -23.65 -38.83
N PRO A 867 -0.31 -23.48 -37.50
CA PRO A 867 0.15 -22.26 -36.85
C PRO A 867 1.68 -22.13 -36.94
N LEU A 868 2.16 -20.89 -37.00
CA LEU A 868 3.57 -20.52 -36.97
C LEU A 868 3.92 -19.83 -35.65
N ALA A 869 4.94 -20.33 -34.98
CA ALA A 869 5.54 -19.67 -33.83
C ALA A 869 6.56 -18.60 -34.28
N PRO A 870 6.86 -17.59 -33.44
CA PRO A 870 8.02 -16.73 -33.67
C PRO A 870 9.31 -17.58 -33.73
N GLY A 871 10.19 -17.25 -34.66
CA GLY A 871 11.42 -17.99 -34.93
C GLY A 871 11.27 -19.14 -35.92
N ALA A 872 10.04 -19.56 -36.24
CA ALA A 872 9.77 -20.74 -37.05
C ALA A 872 10.39 -20.64 -38.45
N THR A 873 11.00 -21.75 -38.88
CA THR A 873 11.56 -21.94 -40.21
C THR A 873 10.67 -22.90 -40.98
N VAL A 874 10.19 -22.48 -42.14
CA VAL A 874 9.23 -23.23 -42.94
C VAL A 874 9.86 -23.60 -44.28
N ALA A 875 9.73 -24.87 -44.67
CA ALA A 875 10.13 -25.40 -45.97
C ALA A 875 8.94 -26.10 -46.65
N CYS A 876 8.54 -25.65 -47.83
CA CYS A 876 7.42 -26.19 -48.60
C CYS A 876 7.79 -26.25 -50.08
N GLY A 877 8.22 -27.43 -50.56
CA GLY A 877 8.84 -27.56 -51.88
C GLY A 877 10.13 -26.73 -51.95
N SER A 878 10.22 -25.82 -52.92
CA SER A 878 11.33 -24.87 -53.07
C SER A 878 11.13 -23.56 -52.28
N ILE A 879 9.96 -23.33 -51.66
CA ILE A 879 9.75 -22.15 -50.81
C ILE A 879 10.35 -22.41 -49.43
N ARG A 880 11.27 -21.55 -49.02
CA ARG A 880 11.79 -21.50 -47.66
C ARG A 880 11.66 -20.10 -47.09
N PHE A 881 11.15 -19.99 -45.87
CA PHE A 881 11.09 -18.73 -45.16
C PHE A 881 11.25 -18.89 -43.65
N ARG A 882 11.59 -17.79 -42.98
CA ARG A 882 11.70 -17.70 -41.54
C ARG A 882 10.86 -16.54 -41.01
N VAL A 883 10.20 -16.77 -39.87
CA VAL A 883 9.47 -15.73 -39.12
C VAL A 883 10.36 -15.27 -37.97
N ARG A 884 10.82 -14.02 -37.96
CA ARG A 884 11.66 -13.45 -36.90
C ARG A 884 10.88 -12.39 -36.12
N PRO A 885 10.75 -12.48 -34.79
CA PRO A 885 10.15 -11.39 -34.00
C PRO A 885 10.98 -10.10 -34.15
N PHE A 886 10.35 -8.96 -33.91
CA PHE A 886 10.95 -7.64 -34.10
C PHE A 886 12.07 -7.28 -33.13
#